data_AF-E3GXX6-F1
#
_entry.id   AF-E3GXX6-F1
#
_cell.length_a   1.000
_cell.length_b   1.000
_cell.length_c   1.000
_cell.angle_alpha   90.00
_cell.angle_beta   90.00
_cell.angle_gamma   90.00
#
_symmetry.space_group_name_H-M   'P 1'
#
loop_
_entity.id
_entity.type
_entity.pdbx_description
1 polymer ?
#
loop_
_entity_poly.entity_id
_entity_poly.type
_entity_poly.pdbx_seq_one_letter_code
_entity_poly.pdbx_strand_id
1 'polypeptide(L)'
;MISCHSKKGCEILKWQGLLGILVVVLILTMSNTSSAVNNVNSTSLMYISGQKIAKDALNDKILDLTNSKRNLLITTAGSISFNSKDSTDSIQAIIDTFSNSNLTGEKGITYSNGNLILLNNPRELMYVFVSQKSNGDLYAKKYTINNNIIESSKTFYISISQMSEKQLTNAANILGRNIIRIANAWAVGCPPDLLAVTFSANDIRDVDIASYAMLKTFALTFGPSGFYYIIMPMNTTDLPMYGIFGFDVKSYYTNDPNLKHGEMVAICYNNTSKSGVLALMRTKIFDEDFKQRFSYETGIPWQHEKYFMWLLKLLQKDPKSLFEIEALKTIEEKDLKYLLSGVDKDYIKKLRDTQVSWATDIFPIINYSKMFNLGVETFNSVYNKGLFKIDELAKGYVGVVVPPYYCNVFGKYSLVGYIDGIYLAAKKLLKNAGYNEGGFTIRNILQIRNPWTWFSGIKTAFIKVEPESTKYYENTRNIDQLKISGIRIDIDPVKGALNTTKIFDISPAISSSFMVGNALIPAVAGIAYAWAANAPQSFITVIGRVGCICSLKYYDLAEYAWKKLPPSSQEYYIFIALVTPDETNRQISGRTTAFAVSPSQSTYYALPALRNAYADYSILILWDKIKNTGKAMLLYYNEKSMDELMTLEGYVSSKYSNRASLFWHLDKIYNEGIHHDILNSIISIEKVIPVTSKYLKELTTLGVDPIRMLMTYILSEISTLTRPPIQTMTIQTLHFPMIISKTSRIFNIHPYISHLKIYTFSYRHKFATATSLYRTKLAKKIQPLISNKKLNYPSTKNTSLIILLLLVFVIALLTSYVKRKTIVTSLNKILHKRHGK
;
A
#
# COMPACT_ATOMS: atom_id res chain seq x y z
N MET A 1 34.21 -34.73 36.96
CA MET A 1 33.91 -36.17 37.20
C MET A 1 32.61 -36.26 37.96
N ILE A 2 31.53 -36.77 37.35
CA ILE A 2 30.34 -37.26 38.06
C ILE A 2 30.07 -38.65 37.47
N SER A 3 30.21 -39.69 38.30
CA SER A 3 29.96 -41.08 37.92
C SER A 3 28.45 -41.32 37.85
N CYS A 4 27.96 -41.88 36.73
CA CYS A 4 26.54 -42.11 36.49
C CYS A 4 26.27 -43.63 36.43
N HIS A 5 25.62 -44.17 37.46
CA HIS A 5 25.50 -45.62 37.70
C HIS A 5 24.35 -46.35 36.98
N SER A 6 23.68 -45.75 35.98
CA SER A 6 22.85 -46.54 35.07
C SER A 6 22.62 -45.88 33.71
N LYS A 7 22.53 -46.69 32.65
CA LYS A 7 22.18 -46.24 31.28
C LYS A 7 20.89 -45.42 31.24
N LYS A 8 19.90 -45.75 32.09
CA LYS A 8 18.64 -44.99 32.22
C LYS A 8 18.83 -43.61 32.86
N GLY A 9 19.70 -43.48 33.88
CA GLY A 9 20.01 -42.20 34.50
C GLY A 9 20.70 -41.22 33.54
N CYS A 10 21.56 -41.74 32.67
CA CYS A 10 22.27 -40.94 31.68
C CYS A 10 21.36 -40.44 30.53
N GLU A 11 20.35 -41.22 30.12
CA GLU A 11 19.33 -40.75 29.17
C GLU A 11 18.39 -39.70 29.77
N ILE A 12 17.97 -39.86 31.03
CA ILE A 12 17.09 -38.89 31.70
C ILE A 12 17.80 -37.54 31.87
N LEU A 13 19.08 -37.53 32.23
CA LEU A 13 19.91 -36.32 32.29
C LEU A 13 20.11 -35.67 30.92
N LYS A 14 20.26 -36.45 29.84
CA LYS A 14 20.31 -35.92 28.47
C LYS A 14 18.98 -35.31 28.03
N TRP A 15 17.85 -35.94 28.36
CA TRP A 15 16.51 -35.42 28.05
C TRP A 15 16.18 -34.17 28.87
N GLN A 16 16.59 -34.11 30.15
CA GLN A 16 16.44 -32.91 30.99
C GLN A 16 17.35 -31.77 30.52
N GLY A 17 18.58 -32.06 30.08
CA GLY A 17 19.46 -31.08 29.45
C GLY A 17 18.91 -30.55 28.12
N LEU A 18 18.37 -31.43 27.27
CA LEU A 18 17.67 -31.06 26.04
C LEU A 18 16.40 -30.25 26.32
N LEU A 19 15.62 -30.60 27.35
CA LEU A 19 14.43 -29.84 27.76
C LEU A 19 14.82 -28.47 28.31
N GLY A 20 15.90 -28.39 29.09
CA GLY A 20 16.47 -27.13 29.58
C GLY A 20 16.92 -26.22 28.45
N ILE A 21 17.63 -26.77 27.45
CA ILE A 21 18.02 -26.04 26.24
C ILE A 21 16.78 -25.64 25.43
N LEU A 22 15.78 -26.51 25.29
CA LEU A 22 14.54 -26.21 24.56
C LEU A 22 13.72 -25.12 25.25
N VAL A 23 13.66 -25.13 26.58
CA VAL A 23 13.00 -24.10 27.41
C VAL A 23 13.78 -22.80 27.37
N VAL A 24 15.11 -22.82 27.38
CA VAL A 24 15.94 -21.61 27.20
C VAL A 24 15.80 -21.07 25.77
N VAL A 25 15.73 -21.92 24.74
CA VAL A 25 15.46 -21.51 23.36
C VAL A 25 14.02 -21.01 23.20
N LEU A 26 13.03 -21.61 23.88
CA LEU A 26 11.64 -21.12 23.92
C LEU A 26 11.53 -19.80 24.68
N ILE A 27 12.22 -19.64 25.80
CA ILE A 27 12.28 -18.38 26.55
C ILE A 27 13.02 -17.32 25.74
N LEU A 28 14.14 -17.65 25.07
CA LEU A 28 14.87 -16.73 24.20
C LEU A 28 14.12 -16.38 22.90
N THR A 29 13.28 -17.30 22.38
CA THR A 29 12.40 -17.02 21.23
C THR A 29 11.10 -16.32 21.62
N MET A 30 10.61 -16.51 22.85
CA MET A 30 9.50 -15.75 23.44
C MET A 30 9.94 -14.41 24.06
N SER A 31 11.24 -14.24 24.34
CA SER A 31 11.86 -12.98 24.74
C SER A 31 12.52 -12.26 23.56
N ASN A 32 12.18 -12.64 22.32
CA ASN A 32 12.12 -11.65 21.26
C ASN A 32 10.93 -10.72 21.58
N THR A 33 11.14 -9.86 22.57
CA THR A 33 10.35 -8.66 22.81
C THR A 33 10.38 -7.89 21.50
N SER A 34 9.30 -8.01 20.72
CA SER A 34 9.11 -7.21 19.51
C SER A 34 8.75 -5.82 19.99
N SER A 35 9.78 -5.06 20.36
CA SER A 35 9.62 -3.70 20.84
C SER A 35 8.96 -2.85 19.74
N ALA A 36 8.14 -1.86 20.10
CA ALA A 36 7.49 -0.92 19.16
C ALA A 36 8.44 -0.06 18.33
N VAL A 37 9.73 -0.34 18.50
CA VAL A 37 10.86 0.08 17.73
C VAL A 37 11.47 -1.18 17.11
N ASN A 38 10.92 -1.60 15.97
CA ASN A 38 11.55 -2.63 15.17
C ASN A 38 12.74 -1.99 14.46
N ASN A 39 13.91 -2.03 15.09
CA ASN A 39 15.17 -1.90 14.35
C ASN A 39 15.11 -2.86 13.17
N VAL A 40 15.68 -2.44 12.05
CA VAL A 40 15.75 -3.28 10.87
C VAL A 40 16.42 -4.59 11.25
N ASN A 41 15.69 -5.68 11.06
CA ASN A 41 16.19 -6.98 11.43
C ASN A 41 17.13 -7.43 10.32
N SER A 42 18.42 -7.16 10.49
CA SER A 42 19.47 -7.52 9.52
C SER A 42 19.60 -9.03 9.29
N THR A 43 18.95 -9.85 10.11
CA THR A 43 18.88 -11.31 9.99
C THR A 43 17.57 -11.79 9.36
N SER A 44 16.61 -10.90 9.10
CA SER A 44 15.35 -11.25 8.46
C SER A 44 15.60 -11.73 7.03
N LEU A 45 14.74 -12.65 6.57
CA LEU A 45 14.79 -13.14 5.20
C LEU A 45 14.69 -11.98 4.19
N MET A 46 13.91 -10.94 4.50
CA MET A 46 13.73 -9.79 3.62
C MET A 46 14.97 -8.90 3.57
N TYR A 47 15.64 -8.66 4.70
CA TYR A 47 16.90 -7.93 4.69
C TYR A 47 17.98 -8.70 3.91
N ILE A 48 18.13 -10.01 4.19
CA ILE A 48 19.12 -10.85 3.52
C ILE A 48 18.88 -10.90 2.01
N SER A 49 17.62 -11.06 1.58
CA SER A 49 17.27 -11.08 0.16
C SER A 49 17.54 -9.74 -0.52
N GLY A 50 17.16 -8.62 0.12
CA GLY A 50 17.47 -7.28 -0.38
C GLY A 50 18.98 -7.04 -0.54
N GLN A 51 19.78 -7.47 0.44
CA GLN A 51 21.24 -7.39 0.36
C GLN A 51 21.82 -8.23 -0.79
N LYS A 52 21.33 -9.46 -0.98
CA LYS A 52 21.78 -10.33 -2.09
C LYS A 52 21.46 -9.72 -3.44
N ILE A 53 20.23 -9.21 -3.61
CA ILE A 53 19.78 -8.53 -4.83
C ILE A 53 20.64 -7.30 -5.12
N ALA A 54 20.88 -6.45 -4.12
CA ALA A 54 21.72 -5.25 -4.28
C ALA A 54 23.16 -5.60 -4.68
N LYS A 55 23.76 -6.61 -4.04
CA LYS A 55 25.12 -7.08 -4.37
C LYS A 55 25.20 -7.64 -5.78
N ASP A 56 24.21 -8.43 -6.21
CA ASP A 56 24.17 -8.94 -7.59
C ASP A 56 24.06 -7.80 -8.60
N ALA A 57 23.18 -6.82 -8.35
CA ALA A 57 23.01 -5.66 -9.22
C ALA A 57 24.28 -4.80 -9.31
N LEU A 58 24.99 -4.58 -8.20
CA LEU A 58 26.27 -3.86 -8.18
C LEU A 58 27.39 -4.60 -8.92
N ASN A 59 27.35 -5.93 -8.96
CA ASN A 59 28.35 -6.76 -9.65
C ASN A 59 28.06 -6.95 -11.15
N ASP A 60 26.88 -6.53 -11.62
CA ASP A 60 26.49 -6.65 -13.02
C ASP A 60 27.24 -5.61 -13.87
N LYS A 61 28.21 -6.08 -14.67
CA LYS A 61 29.07 -5.20 -15.48
C LYS A 61 28.34 -4.45 -16.59
N ILE A 62 27.18 -4.92 -17.04
CA ILE A 62 26.39 -4.24 -18.07
C ILE A 62 25.59 -3.13 -17.41
N LEU A 63 24.93 -3.46 -16.30
CA LEU A 63 24.17 -2.48 -15.53
C LEU A 63 25.09 -1.39 -14.99
N ASP A 64 26.25 -1.75 -14.44
CA ASP A 64 27.34 -0.87 -14.00
C ASP A 64 26.79 0.38 -13.27
N LEU A 65 26.37 0.15 -12.03
CA LEU A 65 25.72 1.12 -11.14
C LEU A 65 26.74 2.03 -10.43
N THR A 66 27.77 2.50 -11.14
CA THR A 66 28.93 3.18 -10.55
C THR A 66 28.67 4.62 -10.11
N ASN A 67 27.61 5.28 -10.60
CA ASN A 67 27.25 6.66 -10.26
C ASN A 67 25.85 6.75 -9.61
N SER A 68 25.81 7.16 -8.36
CA SER A 68 24.59 7.26 -7.54
C SER A 68 23.48 8.15 -8.11
N LYS A 69 23.82 9.25 -8.80
CA LYS A 69 22.85 10.18 -9.41
C LYS A 69 22.20 9.61 -10.67
N ARG A 70 22.70 8.48 -11.15
CA ARG A 70 22.29 7.83 -12.39
C ARG A 70 21.74 6.43 -12.18
N ASN A 71 21.46 6.07 -10.93
CA ASN A 71 20.87 4.79 -10.58
C ASN A 71 19.43 5.04 -10.12
N LEU A 72 18.50 4.16 -10.50
CA LEU A 72 17.11 4.17 -10.06
C LEU A 72 16.71 2.75 -9.61
N LEU A 73 15.92 2.66 -8.54
CA LEU A 73 15.21 1.46 -8.15
C LEU A 73 13.70 1.66 -8.26
N ILE A 74 13.04 0.78 -9.01
CA ILE A 74 11.57 0.65 -9.04
C ILE A 74 11.20 -0.65 -8.32
N THR A 75 10.33 -0.61 -7.32
CA THR A 75 10.01 -1.79 -6.51
C THR A 75 8.58 -1.79 -5.97
N THR A 76 8.05 -2.99 -5.72
CA THR A 76 6.79 -3.20 -4.98
C THR A 76 7.03 -3.48 -3.50
N ALA A 77 8.29 -3.60 -3.06
CA ALA A 77 8.63 -3.77 -1.65
C ALA A 77 8.04 -2.61 -0.82
N GLY A 78 7.66 -2.89 0.42
CA GLY A 78 6.93 -1.96 1.29
C GLY A 78 5.42 -1.88 1.02
N SER A 79 4.94 -2.27 -0.16
CA SER A 79 3.50 -2.39 -0.47
C SER A 79 2.96 -3.82 -0.35
N ILE A 80 3.85 -4.82 -0.38
CA ILE A 80 3.50 -6.24 -0.31
C ILE A 80 4.04 -6.90 0.96
N SER A 81 3.24 -7.80 1.54
CA SER A 81 3.69 -8.71 2.58
C SER A 81 4.19 -10.01 1.96
N PHE A 82 5.36 -10.48 2.38
CA PHE A 82 5.96 -11.72 1.95
C PHE A 82 6.01 -12.70 3.13
N ASN A 83 5.38 -13.88 2.99
CA ASN A 83 5.18 -14.84 4.10
C ASN A 83 4.58 -14.18 5.37
N SER A 84 3.58 -13.33 5.18
CA SER A 84 2.90 -12.59 6.27
C SER A 84 3.80 -11.60 7.03
N LYS A 85 4.97 -11.26 6.49
CA LYS A 85 5.88 -10.24 7.01
C LYS A 85 5.99 -9.10 6.01
N ASP A 86 6.12 -7.87 6.48
CA ASP A 86 6.30 -6.75 5.58
C ASP A 86 7.67 -6.83 4.85
N SER A 87 7.75 -6.28 3.64
CA SER A 87 8.95 -6.33 2.80
C SER A 87 9.84 -5.08 2.94
N THR A 88 9.59 -4.19 3.90
CA THR A 88 10.31 -2.91 4.02
C THR A 88 11.79 -3.09 4.33
N ASP A 89 12.14 -4.14 5.09
CA ASP A 89 13.52 -4.47 5.43
C ASP A 89 14.40 -4.72 4.19
N SER A 90 13.83 -5.19 3.07
CA SER A 90 14.61 -5.41 1.85
C SER A 90 15.02 -4.08 1.19
N ILE A 91 14.18 -3.05 1.28
CA ILE A 91 14.49 -1.70 0.81
C ILE A 91 15.63 -1.13 1.65
N GLN A 92 15.55 -1.26 2.99
CA GLN A 92 16.62 -0.81 3.86
C GLN A 92 17.94 -1.53 3.52
N ALA A 93 17.91 -2.85 3.31
CA ALA A 93 19.10 -3.60 2.94
C ALA A 93 19.74 -3.11 1.63
N ILE A 94 18.92 -2.72 0.65
CA ILE A 94 19.41 -2.12 -0.60
C ILE A 94 20.09 -0.76 -0.30
N ILE A 95 19.42 0.13 0.43
CA ILE A 95 19.97 1.45 0.81
C ILE A 95 21.31 1.29 1.55
N ASP A 96 21.40 0.37 2.51
CA ASP A 96 22.63 0.13 3.27
C ASP A 96 23.73 -0.47 2.43
N THR A 97 23.40 -1.38 1.50
CA THR A 97 24.39 -1.98 0.58
C THR A 97 24.97 -0.93 -0.35
N PHE A 98 24.14 -0.03 -0.90
CA PHE A 98 24.58 1.08 -1.76
C PHE A 98 25.29 2.20 -1.01
N SER A 99 25.00 2.38 0.28
CA SER A 99 25.70 3.36 1.12
C SER A 99 27.13 2.91 1.48
N ASN A 100 27.36 1.60 1.53
CA ASN A 100 28.63 0.98 1.90
C ASN A 100 29.50 0.61 0.68
N SER A 101 29.01 0.77 -0.55
CA SER A 101 29.80 0.54 -1.74
C SER A 101 30.68 1.74 -2.08
N ASN A 102 31.86 1.49 -2.66
CA ASN A 102 32.80 2.52 -3.14
C ASN A 102 32.30 3.18 -4.44
N LEU A 103 31.08 3.70 -4.43
CA LEU A 103 30.52 4.45 -5.56
C LEU A 103 31.15 5.84 -5.62
N THR A 104 31.41 6.35 -6.82
CA THR A 104 31.91 7.71 -7.01
C THR A 104 30.74 8.70 -6.99
N GLY A 105 30.79 9.70 -6.08
CA GLY A 105 29.76 10.75 -5.95
C GLY A 105 28.89 10.67 -4.68
N GLU A 106 27.89 11.57 -4.58
CA GLU A 106 26.95 11.66 -3.46
C GLU A 106 26.04 10.41 -3.41
N LYS A 107 26.27 9.50 -2.46
CA LYS A 107 25.54 8.27 -2.02
C LYS A 107 24.40 7.71 -2.90
N GLY A 108 24.41 6.38 -3.11
CA GLY A 108 23.57 5.55 -4.02
C GLY A 108 22.03 5.71 -4.02
N ILE A 109 21.29 4.60 -4.01
CA ILE A 109 19.82 4.63 -3.97
C ILE A 109 19.39 5.13 -2.59
N THR A 110 18.55 6.16 -2.53
CA THR A 110 18.10 6.80 -1.28
C THR A 110 16.59 7.04 -1.31
N TYR A 111 16.05 7.50 -0.19
CA TYR A 111 14.60 7.62 0.00
C TYR A 111 14.03 8.93 -0.58
N SER A 112 14.87 9.97 -0.77
CA SER A 112 14.40 11.30 -1.18
C SER A 112 15.13 11.93 -2.36
N ASN A 113 16.14 11.27 -2.94
CA ASN A 113 16.81 11.73 -4.16
C ASN A 113 15.96 11.46 -5.43
N GLY A 114 14.70 11.03 -5.28
CA GLY A 114 13.83 10.69 -6.41
C GLY A 114 14.29 9.44 -7.18
N ASN A 115 15.20 8.65 -6.63
CA ASN A 115 15.78 7.46 -7.25
C ASN A 115 15.33 6.13 -6.62
N LEU A 116 14.28 6.17 -5.80
CA LEU A 116 13.52 5.03 -5.30
C LEU A 116 12.03 5.27 -5.58
N ILE A 117 11.46 4.48 -6.47
CA ILE A 117 10.05 4.53 -6.85
C ILE A 117 9.34 3.29 -6.29
N LEU A 118 8.37 3.54 -5.42
CA LEU A 118 7.50 2.50 -4.86
C LEU A 118 6.23 2.37 -5.71
N LEU A 119 5.86 1.15 -6.04
CA LEU A 119 4.64 0.80 -6.75
C LEU A 119 3.69 0.07 -5.79
N ASN A 120 2.41 0.43 -5.79
CA ASN A 120 1.39 -0.24 -4.99
C ASN A 120 0.84 -1.45 -5.75
N ASN A 121 1.54 -2.57 -5.63
CA ASN A 121 1.13 -3.83 -6.24
C ASN A 121 1.36 -4.99 -5.26
N PRO A 122 0.29 -5.49 -4.61
CA PRO A 122 0.38 -6.51 -3.58
C PRO A 122 0.51 -7.94 -4.14
N ARG A 123 0.74 -8.12 -5.46
CA ARG A 123 0.75 -9.46 -6.10
C ARG A 123 2.13 -10.03 -6.36
N GLU A 124 3.11 -9.19 -6.70
CA GLU A 124 4.45 -9.63 -7.07
C GLU A 124 5.47 -8.78 -6.30
N LEU A 125 6.37 -9.44 -5.56
CA LEU A 125 7.52 -8.77 -4.96
C LEU A 125 8.64 -8.67 -6.00
N MET A 126 8.91 -7.46 -6.48
CA MET A 126 9.89 -7.21 -7.53
C MET A 126 10.79 -6.00 -7.27
N TYR A 127 11.95 -6.00 -7.91
CA TYR A 127 12.94 -4.93 -7.88
C TYR A 127 13.50 -4.76 -9.29
N VAL A 128 13.48 -3.55 -9.82
CA VAL A 128 14.09 -3.23 -11.11
C VAL A 128 15.12 -2.15 -10.89
N PHE A 129 16.39 -2.52 -11.03
CA PHE A 129 17.49 -1.57 -11.03
C PHE A 129 17.69 -1.02 -12.43
N VAL A 130 17.84 0.28 -12.51
CA VAL A 130 18.06 1.03 -13.74
C VAL A 130 19.36 1.83 -13.60
N SER A 131 20.18 1.81 -14.64
CA SER A 131 21.39 2.63 -14.76
C SER A 131 21.28 3.53 -15.98
N GLN A 132 21.58 4.82 -15.79
CA GLN A 132 21.78 5.78 -16.85
C GLN A 132 23.29 5.95 -17.10
N LYS A 133 23.74 5.64 -18.30
CA LYS A 133 25.13 5.80 -18.71
C LYS A 133 25.44 7.27 -19.01
N SER A 134 26.72 7.60 -19.13
CA SER A 134 27.17 8.97 -19.42
C SER A 134 26.68 9.54 -20.74
N ASN A 135 26.43 8.68 -21.73
CA ASN A 135 25.82 9.03 -23.00
C ASN A 135 24.29 9.15 -22.95
N GLY A 136 23.67 8.97 -21.77
CA GLY A 136 22.22 9.01 -21.57
C GLY A 136 21.51 7.67 -21.76
N ASP A 137 22.22 6.61 -22.14
CA ASP A 137 21.61 5.30 -22.36
C ASP A 137 21.11 4.66 -21.06
N LEU A 138 20.00 3.94 -21.14
CA LEU A 138 19.36 3.28 -20.02
C LEU A 138 19.47 1.77 -20.13
N TYR A 139 19.88 1.15 -19.02
CA TYR A 139 19.92 -0.30 -18.85
C TYR A 139 19.13 -0.70 -17.61
N ALA A 140 18.44 -1.85 -17.66
CA ALA A 140 17.64 -2.32 -16.55
C ALA A 140 17.73 -3.83 -16.33
N LYS A 141 17.63 -4.24 -15.07
CA LYS A 141 17.60 -5.65 -14.64
C LYS A 141 16.52 -5.85 -13.58
N LYS A 142 15.66 -6.86 -13.78
CA LYS A 142 14.56 -7.21 -12.87
C LYS A 142 14.95 -8.38 -11.99
N TYR A 143 14.53 -8.30 -10.73
CA TYR A 143 14.54 -9.37 -9.76
C TYR A 143 13.13 -9.60 -9.24
N THR A 144 12.76 -10.86 -9.03
CA THR A 144 11.52 -11.27 -8.37
C THR A 144 11.85 -12.21 -7.23
N ILE A 145 11.01 -12.20 -6.19
CA ILE A 145 11.08 -13.19 -5.11
C ILE A 145 9.81 -14.01 -5.13
N ASN A 146 9.96 -15.31 -5.39
CA ASN A 146 8.87 -16.27 -5.39
C ASN A 146 9.25 -17.50 -4.57
N ASN A 147 8.42 -17.91 -3.61
CA ASN A 147 8.70 -19.05 -2.72
C ASN A 147 10.12 -19.06 -2.10
N ASN A 148 10.61 -17.89 -1.69
CA ASN A 148 11.95 -17.65 -1.13
C ASN A 148 13.12 -17.81 -2.12
N ILE A 149 12.85 -17.96 -3.42
CA ILE A 149 13.83 -18.01 -4.49
C ILE A 149 13.92 -16.62 -5.13
N ILE A 150 15.14 -16.13 -5.30
CA ILE A 150 15.42 -14.91 -6.06
C ILE A 150 15.64 -15.31 -7.50
N GLU A 151 14.79 -14.83 -8.40
CA GLU A 151 14.97 -14.96 -9.84
C GLU A 151 15.45 -13.63 -10.39
N SER A 152 16.42 -13.66 -11.30
CA SER A 152 16.97 -12.47 -11.94
C SER A 152 16.86 -12.57 -13.45
N SER A 153 16.45 -11.50 -14.11
CA SER A 153 16.55 -11.38 -15.56
C SER A 153 18.00 -11.13 -16.01
N LYS A 154 18.26 -11.24 -17.31
CA LYS A 154 19.42 -10.56 -17.91
C LYS A 154 19.25 -9.03 -17.84
N THR A 155 20.32 -8.29 -18.06
CA THR A 155 20.27 -6.83 -18.25
C THR A 155 19.78 -6.49 -19.65
N PHE A 156 18.83 -5.56 -19.75
CA PHE A 156 18.25 -5.08 -21.00
C PHE A 156 18.61 -3.62 -21.25
N TYR A 157 18.89 -3.27 -22.51
CA TYR A 157 18.87 -1.89 -22.97
C TYR A 157 17.42 -1.41 -23.08
N ILE A 158 17.12 -0.22 -22.54
CA ILE A 158 15.75 0.30 -22.40
C ILE A 158 15.58 1.77 -22.82
N SER A 159 16.54 2.38 -23.53
CA SER A 159 16.40 3.76 -24.03
C SER A 159 15.36 3.85 -25.15
N ILE A 160 14.15 4.32 -24.84
CA ILE A 160 13.03 4.34 -25.80
C ILE A 160 13.39 5.07 -27.10
N SER A 161 14.14 6.18 -27.01
CA SER A 161 14.48 7.00 -28.18
C SER A 161 15.33 6.28 -29.23
N GLN A 162 16.03 5.21 -28.84
CA GLN A 162 16.99 4.50 -29.71
C GLN A 162 16.57 3.05 -30.01
N MET A 163 15.53 2.54 -29.36
CA MET A 163 15.08 1.16 -29.54
C MET A 163 14.21 0.99 -30.79
N SER A 164 14.36 -0.16 -31.44
CA SER A 164 13.34 -0.71 -32.35
C SER A 164 12.17 -1.30 -31.56
N GLU A 165 10.98 -1.40 -32.18
CA GLU A 165 9.79 -1.99 -31.54
C GLU A 165 10.02 -3.45 -31.12
N LYS A 166 10.84 -4.21 -31.87
CA LYS A 166 11.22 -5.59 -31.52
C LYS A 166 12.06 -5.64 -30.25
N GLN A 167 13.03 -4.74 -30.10
CA GLN A 167 13.83 -4.64 -28.88
C GLN A 167 12.94 -4.24 -27.69
N LEU A 168 12.04 -3.28 -27.90
CA LEU A 168 11.12 -2.80 -26.86
C LEU A 168 10.18 -3.92 -26.41
N THR A 169 9.56 -4.64 -27.34
CA THR A 169 8.67 -5.76 -27.03
C THR A 169 9.41 -6.84 -26.23
N ASN A 170 10.63 -7.18 -26.63
CA ASN A 170 11.46 -8.16 -25.91
C ASN A 170 11.76 -7.73 -24.48
N ALA A 171 12.16 -6.48 -24.27
CA ALA A 171 12.42 -5.95 -22.93
C ALA A 171 11.12 -5.85 -22.10
N ALA A 172 10.03 -5.38 -22.70
CA ALA A 172 8.73 -5.21 -22.06
C ALA A 172 8.11 -6.52 -21.60
N ASN A 173 8.34 -7.63 -22.30
CA ASN A 173 7.86 -8.96 -21.89
C ASN A 173 8.47 -9.44 -20.57
N ILE A 174 9.64 -8.93 -20.19
CA ILE A 174 10.34 -9.32 -18.96
C ILE A 174 10.22 -8.22 -17.88
N LEU A 175 10.44 -6.98 -18.26
CA LEU A 175 10.46 -5.84 -17.33
C LEU A 175 9.06 -5.25 -17.10
N GLY A 176 8.18 -5.29 -18.09
CA GLY A 176 6.93 -4.53 -18.15
C GLY A 176 7.11 -3.21 -18.90
N ARG A 177 6.20 -2.90 -19.84
CA ARG A 177 6.22 -1.65 -20.62
C ARG A 177 6.06 -0.41 -19.73
N ASN A 178 5.26 -0.51 -18.68
CA ASN A 178 5.09 0.51 -17.65
C ASN A 178 6.42 0.82 -16.93
N ILE A 179 7.21 -0.20 -16.59
CA ILE A 179 8.50 -0.02 -15.93
C ILE A 179 9.50 0.70 -16.84
N ILE A 180 9.52 0.35 -18.13
CA ILE A 180 10.36 1.03 -19.12
C ILE A 180 9.96 2.51 -19.25
N ARG A 181 8.66 2.83 -19.28
CA ARG A 181 8.16 4.22 -19.31
C ARG A 181 8.53 5.00 -18.07
N ILE A 182 8.35 4.43 -16.87
CA ILE A 182 8.76 5.06 -15.60
C ILE A 182 10.26 5.38 -15.61
N ALA A 183 11.09 4.41 -16.00
CA ALA A 183 12.54 4.58 -16.05
C ALA A 183 12.96 5.69 -17.01
N ASN A 184 12.36 5.75 -18.21
CA ASN A 184 12.67 6.80 -19.18
C ASN A 184 12.13 8.16 -18.74
N ALA A 185 10.95 8.24 -18.12
CA ALA A 185 10.41 9.47 -17.56
C ALA A 185 11.30 10.05 -16.46
N TRP A 186 11.75 9.20 -15.52
CA TRP A 186 12.72 9.59 -14.51
C TRP A 186 14.02 10.11 -15.14
N ALA A 187 14.57 9.38 -16.12
CA ALA A 187 15.84 9.71 -16.76
C ALA A 187 15.84 11.04 -17.51
N VAL A 188 14.68 11.49 -18.01
CA VAL A 188 14.55 12.81 -18.67
C VAL A 188 14.18 13.94 -17.72
N GLY A 189 14.11 13.68 -16.40
CA GLY A 189 13.84 14.70 -15.40
C GLY A 189 12.36 15.01 -15.22
N CYS A 190 11.49 14.00 -15.27
CA CYS A 190 10.08 14.14 -14.90
C CYS A 190 9.95 14.65 -13.44
N PRO A 191 9.07 15.63 -13.15
CA PRO A 191 8.88 16.15 -11.79
C PRO A 191 8.54 15.08 -10.75
N PRO A 192 9.07 15.16 -9.52
CA PRO A 192 8.73 14.22 -8.45
C PRO A 192 7.24 14.10 -8.14
N ASP A 193 6.49 15.21 -8.23
CA ASP A 193 5.05 15.24 -8.00
C ASP A 193 4.24 14.58 -9.14
N LEU A 194 4.75 14.59 -10.38
CA LEU A 194 4.22 13.77 -11.47
C LEU A 194 4.59 12.30 -11.26
N LEU A 195 5.85 11.98 -10.94
CA LEU A 195 6.27 10.60 -10.67
C LEU A 195 5.51 9.95 -9.50
N ALA A 196 4.95 10.73 -8.57
CA ALA A 196 4.16 10.20 -7.47
C ALA A 196 2.94 9.36 -7.92
N VAL A 197 2.41 9.60 -9.12
CA VAL A 197 1.26 8.84 -9.66
C VAL A 197 1.57 7.38 -9.88
N THR A 198 2.85 7.03 -10.10
CA THR A 198 3.26 5.65 -10.37
C THR A 198 2.94 4.74 -9.19
N PHE A 199 2.80 5.29 -7.98
CA PHE A 199 2.43 4.51 -6.80
C PHE A 199 1.09 3.79 -7.00
N SER A 200 0.02 4.47 -7.43
CA SER A 200 -1.27 3.80 -7.68
C SER A 200 -1.46 3.37 -9.13
N ALA A 201 -1.01 4.18 -10.09
CA ALA A 201 -1.16 3.88 -11.51
C ALA A 201 -0.26 2.73 -11.99
N ASN A 202 0.78 2.37 -11.21
CA ASN A 202 1.85 1.45 -11.60
C ASN A 202 2.51 1.82 -12.94
N ASP A 203 2.36 3.06 -13.39
CA ASP A 203 2.74 3.54 -14.73
C ASP A 203 2.80 5.07 -14.74
N ILE A 204 3.36 5.63 -15.82
CA ILE A 204 3.18 7.03 -16.23
C ILE A 204 2.74 7.02 -17.69
N ARG A 205 1.54 7.52 -17.96
CA ARG A 205 0.90 7.44 -19.29
C ARG A 205 0.88 8.81 -19.96
N ASP A 206 0.67 8.81 -21.27
CA ASP A 206 0.57 10.02 -22.10
C ASP A 206 -0.44 11.02 -21.51
N VAL A 207 -1.60 10.51 -21.07
CA VAL A 207 -2.65 11.30 -20.43
C VAL A 207 -2.24 11.85 -19.06
N ASP A 208 -1.37 11.18 -18.30
CA ASP A 208 -0.88 11.70 -17.02
C ASP A 208 0.04 12.91 -17.26
N ILE A 209 0.86 12.89 -18.30
CA ILE A 209 1.74 14.01 -18.70
C ILE A 209 0.90 15.24 -19.04
N ALA A 210 -0.11 15.08 -19.91
CA ALA A 210 -0.97 16.20 -20.30
C ALA A 210 -1.88 16.67 -19.15
N SER A 211 -2.44 15.73 -18.37
CA SER A 211 -3.25 16.07 -17.19
C SER A 211 -2.44 16.78 -16.11
N TYR A 212 -1.14 16.49 -15.98
CA TYR A 212 -0.25 17.24 -15.10
C TYR A 212 -0.16 18.70 -15.53
N ALA A 213 0.08 18.96 -16.82
CA ALA A 213 0.10 20.32 -17.33
C ALA A 213 -1.22 21.05 -17.06
N MET A 214 -2.36 20.40 -17.31
CA MET A 214 -3.70 20.94 -17.06
C MET A 214 -3.93 21.28 -15.59
N LEU A 215 -3.82 20.28 -14.71
CA LEU A 215 -4.19 20.39 -13.31
C LEU A 215 -3.22 21.28 -12.54
N LYS A 216 -1.92 21.23 -12.85
CA LYS A 216 -0.91 22.08 -12.21
C LYS A 216 -1.09 23.54 -12.62
N THR A 217 -1.37 23.81 -13.90
CA THR A 217 -1.73 25.16 -14.38
C THR A 217 -2.97 25.67 -13.64
N PHE A 218 -4.02 24.86 -13.54
CA PHE A 218 -5.25 25.22 -12.82
C PHE A 218 -4.98 25.50 -11.32
N ALA A 219 -4.29 24.60 -10.63
CA ALA A 219 -3.96 24.75 -9.20
C ALA A 219 -3.14 26.01 -8.90
N LEU A 220 -2.14 26.32 -9.73
CA LEU A 220 -1.28 27.50 -9.54
C LEU A 220 -1.99 28.81 -9.90
N THR A 221 -2.96 28.77 -10.82
CA THR A 221 -3.75 29.95 -11.21
C THR A 221 -4.67 30.40 -10.08
N PHE A 222 -5.35 29.47 -9.42
CA PHE A 222 -6.34 29.77 -8.39
C PHE A 222 -5.81 29.72 -6.96
N GLY A 223 -4.59 29.19 -6.77
CA GLY A 223 -3.92 29.17 -5.48
C GLY A 223 -4.53 28.19 -4.47
N PRO A 224 -3.84 27.88 -3.38
CA PRO A 224 -4.14 26.67 -2.62
C PRO A 224 -5.26 26.85 -1.57
N SER A 225 -5.98 27.98 -1.58
CA SER A 225 -7.06 28.33 -0.64
C SER A 225 -8.48 28.08 -1.16
N GLY A 226 -8.63 27.68 -2.43
CA GLY A 226 -9.93 27.33 -3.02
C GLY A 226 -10.45 25.95 -2.58
N PHE A 227 -11.77 25.76 -2.59
CA PHE A 227 -12.36 24.42 -2.55
C PHE A 227 -12.45 23.87 -3.97
N TYR A 228 -11.74 22.77 -4.21
CA TYR A 228 -11.58 22.25 -5.55
C TYR A 228 -12.52 21.08 -5.81
N TYR A 229 -13.17 21.07 -6.97
CA TYR A 229 -13.92 19.93 -7.49
C TYR A 229 -13.35 19.57 -8.85
N ILE A 230 -13.01 18.30 -9.03
CA ILE A 230 -12.54 17.77 -10.30
C ILE A 230 -13.43 16.60 -10.69
N ILE A 231 -14.12 16.71 -11.81
CA ILE A 231 -14.95 15.66 -12.39
C ILE A 231 -14.26 15.18 -13.66
N MET A 232 -13.92 13.89 -13.72
CA MET A 232 -13.27 13.31 -14.88
C MET A 232 -13.70 11.86 -15.12
N PRO A 233 -13.51 11.33 -16.33
CA PRO A 233 -13.62 9.90 -16.55
C PRO A 233 -12.59 9.14 -15.72
N MET A 234 -12.99 7.96 -15.22
CA MET A 234 -12.05 6.88 -14.93
C MET A 234 -11.12 6.67 -16.13
N ASN A 235 -9.93 6.12 -15.94
CA ASN A 235 -8.84 6.03 -16.92
C ASN A 235 -8.07 7.34 -17.22
N THR A 236 -8.51 8.51 -16.73
CA THR A 236 -7.82 9.79 -17.01
C THR A 236 -6.51 9.92 -16.23
N THR A 237 -6.54 10.12 -14.92
CA THR A 237 -5.30 10.26 -14.13
C THR A 237 -5.54 10.11 -12.62
N ASP A 238 -4.50 9.80 -11.86
CA ASP A 238 -4.53 9.73 -10.39
C ASP A 238 -4.04 11.03 -9.72
N LEU A 239 -3.57 11.99 -10.52
CA LEU A 239 -2.96 13.25 -10.10
C LEU A 239 -3.71 14.06 -9.02
N PRO A 240 -5.05 14.23 -9.08
CA PRO A 240 -5.79 14.95 -8.04
C PRO A 240 -5.61 14.37 -6.62
N MET A 241 -5.23 13.09 -6.53
CA MET A 241 -4.99 12.43 -5.26
C MET A 241 -3.64 12.81 -4.64
N TYR A 242 -2.62 13.18 -5.44
CA TYR A 242 -1.23 13.26 -4.98
C TYR A 242 -0.72 14.67 -4.63
N GLY A 243 -1.61 15.66 -4.49
CA GLY A 243 -1.26 16.94 -3.85
C GLY A 243 -0.92 18.09 -4.81
N ILE A 244 -1.30 18.00 -6.09
CA ILE A 244 -1.18 19.12 -7.05
C ILE A 244 -1.86 20.40 -6.54
N PHE A 245 -2.94 20.24 -5.79
CA PHE A 245 -3.75 21.32 -5.23
C PHE A 245 -3.43 21.66 -3.77
N GLY A 246 -2.41 21.04 -3.16
CA GLY A 246 -2.17 21.12 -1.72
C GLY A 246 -3.07 20.17 -0.91
N PHE A 247 -4.25 20.63 -0.46
CA PHE A 247 -5.23 19.89 0.37
C PHE A 247 -6.69 20.08 -0.13
N ASP A 248 -7.60 19.18 0.23
CA ASP A 248 -9.07 19.27 0.02
C ASP A 248 -9.60 19.21 -1.43
N VAL A 249 -9.10 18.20 -2.13
CA VAL A 249 -9.56 17.60 -3.40
C VAL A 249 -10.95 16.95 -3.46
N LYS A 250 -12.04 17.52 -3.96
CA LYS A 250 -13.22 16.69 -4.31
C LYS A 250 -13.07 16.03 -5.69
N SER A 251 -12.55 14.81 -5.63
CA SER A 251 -12.32 13.82 -6.69
C SER A 251 -13.55 13.06 -7.19
N TYR A 252 -14.06 13.27 -8.40
CA TYR A 252 -15.06 12.36 -9.00
C TYR A 252 -14.49 11.64 -10.23
N TYR A 253 -14.49 10.31 -10.16
CA TYR A 253 -13.98 9.40 -11.19
C TYR A 253 -15.12 8.53 -11.68
N THR A 254 -15.60 8.80 -12.89
CA THR A 254 -16.91 8.31 -13.35
C THR A 254 -16.83 7.68 -14.75
N ASN A 255 -17.93 7.07 -15.20
CA ASN A 255 -18.18 6.71 -16.60
C ASN A 255 -19.27 7.63 -17.21
N ASP A 256 -19.31 8.90 -16.81
CA ASP A 256 -20.25 9.87 -17.40
C ASP A 256 -20.09 9.91 -18.93
N PRO A 257 -21.17 9.66 -19.71
CA PRO A 257 -21.09 9.59 -21.17
C PRO A 257 -20.76 10.93 -21.84
N ASN A 258 -20.92 12.06 -21.13
CA ASN A 258 -20.66 13.40 -21.63
C ASN A 258 -19.20 13.84 -21.43
N LEU A 259 -18.37 13.04 -20.75
CA LEU A 259 -16.94 13.26 -20.63
C LEU A 259 -16.15 12.16 -21.35
N LYS A 260 -15.27 12.56 -22.27
CA LYS A 260 -14.37 11.65 -22.99
C LYS A 260 -13.03 11.53 -22.28
N HIS A 261 -12.29 10.46 -22.59
CA HIS A 261 -10.93 10.25 -22.09
C HIS A 261 -10.05 11.50 -22.32
N GLY A 262 -9.40 12.00 -21.26
CA GLY A 262 -8.58 13.22 -21.32
C GLY A 262 -9.36 14.52 -21.11
N GLU A 263 -10.69 14.47 -20.96
CA GLU A 263 -11.52 15.62 -20.59
C GLU A 263 -11.75 15.68 -19.07
N MET A 264 -11.89 16.89 -18.55
CA MET A 264 -12.26 17.11 -17.15
C MET A 264 -12.97 18.44 -16.95
N VAL A 265 -13.85 18.48 -15.96
CA VAL A 265 -14.39 19.71 -15.39
C VAL A 265 -13.62 20.02 -14.12
N ALA A 266 -12.95 21.16 -14.08
CA ALA A 266 -12.20 21.64 -12.93
C ALA A 266 -12.87 22.90 -12.37
N ILE A 267 -13.14 22.92 -11.07
CA ILE A 267 -13.87 24.00 -10.40
C ILE A 267 -13.06 24.47 -9.20
N CYS A 268 -12.82 25.77 -9.12
CA CYS A 268 -12.37 26.45 -7.91
C CYS A 268 -13.56 27.20 -7.31
N TYR A 269 -14.00 26.79 -6.13
CA TYR A 269 -15.21 27.26 -5.48
C TYR A 269 -14.91 27.94 -4.15
N ASN A 270 -15.60 29.03 -3.87
CA ASN A 270 -15.56 29.71 -2.58
C ASN A 270 -16.83 29.41 -1.78
N ASN A 271 -16.69 28.61 -0.73
CA ASN A 271 -17.81 28.22 0.13
C ASN A 271 -18.46 29.39 0.88
N THR A 272 -17.77 30.54 1.02
CA THR A 272 -18.27 31.73 1.70
C THR A 272 -19.15 32.57 0.78
N SER A 273 -18.66 32.90 -0.42
CA SER A 273 -19.42 33.68 -1.41
C SER A 273 -20.41 32.84 -2.21
N LYS A 274 -20.37 31.51 -2.05
CA LYS A 274 -21.17 30.53 -2.78
C LYS A 274 -21.01 30.60 -4.31
N SER A 275 -19.85 31.06 -4.76
CA SER A 275 -19.53 31.26 -6.18
C SER A 275 -18.15 30.71 -6.52
N GLY A 276 -17.88 30.48 -7.81
CA GLY A 276 -16.61 29.92 -8.25
C GLY A 276 -16.32 30.13 -9.73
N VAL A 277 -15.20 29.56 -10.16
CA VAL A 277 -14.78 29.50 -11.56
C VAL A 277 -14.72 28.03 -11.98
N LEU A 278 -15.35 27.71 -13.11
CA LEU A 278 -15.33 26.42 -13.77
C LEU A 278 -14.50 26.52 -15.05
N ALA A 279 -13.60 25.56 -15.24
CA ALA A 279 -12.92 25.31 -16.50
C ALA A 279 -13.30 23.92 -17.03
N LEU A 280 -13.86 23.86 -18.23
CA LEU A 280 -13.94 22.63 -19.02
C LEU A 280 -12.64 22.52 -19.81
N MET A 281 -11.86 21.48 -19.54
CA MET A 281 -10.52 21.33 -20.10
C MET A 281 -10.39 19.96 -20.76
N ARG A 282 -9.59 19.88 -21.82
CA ARG A 282 -9.24 18.60 -22.46
C ARG A 282 -7.78 18.53 -22.86
N THR A 283 -7.24 17.32 -22.88
CA THR A 283 -5.92 17.05 -23.48
C THR A 283 -6.01 17.13 -25.01
N LYS A 284 -4.93 17.58 -25.65
CA LYS A 284 -4.79 17.60 -27.12
C LYS A 284 -4.12 16.35 -27.68
N ILE A 285 -3.53 15.53 -26.81
CA ILE A 285 -2.67 14.40 -27.19
C ILE A 285 -3.39 13.31 -28.00
N PHE A 286 -4.72 13.32 -28.02
CA PHE A 286 -5.53 12.38 -28.79
C PHE A 286 -5.94 12.90 -30.15
N ASP A 287 -5.78 14.20 -30.41
CA ASP A 287 -6.14 14.82 -31.68
C ASP A 287 -5.18 14.34 -32.78
N GLU A 288 -5.73 13.96 -33.93
CA GLU A 288 -4.92 13.46 -35.05
C GLU A 288 -3.90 14.50 -35.53
N ASP A 289 -4.29 15.78 -35.61
CA ASP A 289 -3.38 16.87 -35.97
C ASP A 289 -2.24 17.02 -34.96
N PHE A 290 -2.52 16.79 -33.68
CA PHE A 290 -1.51 16.85 -32.62
C PHE A 290 -0.56 15.64 -32.67
N LYS A 291 -1.05 14.46 -33.06
CA LYS A 291 -0.20 13.29 -33.35
C LYS A 291 0.64 13.51 -34.63
N GLN A 292 0.09 14.17 -35.65
CA GLN A 292 0.82 14.49 -36.88
C GLN A 292 1.95 15.49 -36.61
N ARG A 293 1.74 16.45 -35.69
CA ARG A 293 2.79 17.38 -35.23
C ARG A 293 4.04 16.64 -34.75
N PHE A 294 3.89 15.52 -34.01
CA PHE A 294 5.04 14.71 -33.61
C PHE A 294 5.85 14.22 -34.82
N SER A 295 5.18 13.67 -35.84
CA SER A 295 5.85 13.16 -37.03
C SER A 295 6.51 14.26 -37.86
N TYR A 296 5.86 15.42 -37.95
CA TYR A 296 6.42 16.60 -38.61
C TYR A 296 7.67 17.13 -37.88
N GLU A 297 7.61 17.32 -36.57
CA GLU A 297 8.72 17.88 -35.78
C GLU A 297 9.92 16.94 -35.65
N THR A 298 9.67 15.61 -35.63
CA THR A 298 10.72 14.62 -35.41
C THR A 298 11.23 13.95 -36.67
N GLY A 299 10.48 14.02 -37.78
CA GLY A 299 10.73 13.23 -38.98
C GLY A 299 10.48 11.72 -38.81
N ILE A 300 9.88 11.30 -37.69
CA ILE A 300 9.64 9.89 -37.36
C ILE A 300 8.14 9.57 -37.51
N PRO A 301 7.76 8.48 -38.20
CA PRO A 301 6.37 8.02 -38.20
C PRO A 301 5.85 7.80 -36.77
N TRP A 302 4.56 8.03 -36.54
CA TRP A 302 3.98 7.89 -35.20
C TRP A 302 4.25 6.49 -34.61
N GLN A 303 4.89 6.48 -33.45
CA GLN A 303 5.20 5.27 -32.66
C GLN A 303 4.94 5.62 -31.20
N HIS A 304 4.04 4.88 -30.54
CA HIS A 304 3.52 5.21 -29.21
C HIS A 304 4.61 5.58 -28.19
N GLU A 305 5.66 4.77 -28.03
CA GLU A 305 6.69 5.07 -27.02
C GLU A 305 7.56 6.28 -27.40
N LYS A 306 7.84 6.50 -28.69
CA LYS A 306 8.57 7.70 -29.12
C LYS A 306 7.72 8.96 -28.94
N TYR A 307 6.40 8.83 -29.17
CA TYR A 307 5.43 9.87 -28.90
C TYR A 307 5.39 10.21 -27.40
N PHE A 308 5.33 9.21 -26.52
CA PHE A 308 5.45 9.38 -25.06
C PHE A 308 6.72 10.17 -24.66
N MET A 309 7.88 9.83 -25.23
CA MET A 309 9.12 10.59 -24.96
C MET A 309 9.09 12.02 -25.49
N TRP A 310 8.42 12.26 -26.62
CA TRP A 310 8.22 13.61 -27.14
C TRP A 310 7.27 14.43 -26.25
N LEU A 311 6.21 13.83 -25.72
CA LEU A 311 5.31 14.48 -24.76
C LEU A 311 6.03 14.94 -23.50
N LEU A 312 6.94 14.12 -22.95
CA LEU A 312 7.75 14.52 -21.79
C LEU A 312 8.65 15.73 -22.08
N LYS A 313 9.26 15.77 -23.27
CA LYS A 313 10.06 16.92 -23.72
C LYS A 313 9.19 18.16 -23.94
N LEU A 314 7.99 17.97 -24.49
CA LEU A 314 7.04 19.05 -24.73
C LEU A 314 6.49 19.61 -23.41
N LEU A 315 6.25 18.76 -22.41
CA LEU A 315 5.86 19.19 -21.07
C LEU A 315 6.89 20.16 -20.48
N GLN A 316 8.19 19.92 -20.66
CA GLN A 316 9.26 20.79 -20.18
C GLN A 316 9.38 22.11 -20.96
N LYS A 317 9.10 22.08 -22.27
CA LYS A 317 9.33 23.23 -23.15
C LYS A 317 8.10 24.14 -23.30
N ASP A 318 6.93 23.55 -23.44
CA ASP A 318 5.68 24.25 -23.75
C ASP A 318 4.45 23.47 -23.19
N PRO A 319 4.28 23.43 -21.86
CA PRO A 319 3.25 22.62 -21.21
C PRO A 319 1.81 23.00 -21.62
N LYS A 320 1.56 24.27 -21.93
CA LYS A 320 0.24 24.76 -22.38
C LYS A 320 -0.19 24.16 -23.72
N SER A 321 0.74 23.66 -24.53
CA SER A 321 0.40 23.03 -25.81
C SER A 321 -0.25 21.66 -25.65
N LEU A 322 -0.11 21.02 -24.49
CA LEU A 322 -0.64 19.68 -24.23
C LEU A 322 -2.16 19.65 -23.99
N PHE A 323 -2.79 20.80 -23.79
CA PHE A 323 -4.20 20.89 -23.44
C PHE A 323 -4.87 22.15 -23.99
N GLU A 324 -6.18 22.21 -23.84
CA GLU A 324 -6.98 23.43 -24.01
C GLU A 324 -8.04 23.58 -22.94
N ILE A 325 -8.50 24.83 -22.80
CA ILE A 325 -9.67 25.20 -22.01
C ILE A 325 -10.78 25.49 -23.01
N GLU A 326 -11.75 24.58 -23.11
CA GLU A 326 -12.88 24.68 -24.03
C GLU A 326 -13.91 25.71 -23.54
N ALA A 327 -14.06 25.86 -22.22
CA ALA A 327 -14.94 26.85 -21.62
C ALA A 327 -14.39 27.31 -20.26
N LEU A 328 -14.54 28.60 -19.97
CA LEU A 328 -14.17 29.21 -18.69
C LEU A 328 -15.33 30.07 -18.19
N LYS A 329 -15.97 29.64 -17.11
CA LYS A 329 -17.28 30.14 -16.69
C LYS A 329 -17.29 30.53 -15.21
N THR A 330 -18.11 31.52 -14.85
CA THR A 330 -18.50 31.74 -13.44
C THR A 330 -19.64 30.80 -13.07
N ILE A 331 -19.61 30.26 -11.86
CA ILE A 331 -20.67 29.36 -11.34
C ILE A 331 -21.15 29.78 -9.95
N GLU A 332 -22.38 29.40 -9.63
CA GLU A 332 -23.02 29.49 -8.31
C GLU A 332 -23.25 28.08 -7.74
N GLU A 333 -23.72 28.00 -6.49
CA GLU A 333 -24.00 26.72 -5.82
C GLU A 333 -24.97 25.82 -6.60
N LYS A 334 -25.98 26.39 -7.25
CA LYS A 334 -26.97 25.64 -8.05
C LYS A 334 -26.32 24.95 -9.25
N ASP A 335 -25.36 25.60 -9.90
CA ASP A 335 -24.66 25.08 -11.08
C ASP A 335 -23.76 23.92 -10.67
N LEU A 336 -23.06 24.07 -9.54
CA LEU A 336 -22.26 23.00 -8.95
C LEU A 336 -23.12 21.78 -8.63
N LYS A 337 -24.27 21.96 -7.96
CA LYS A 337 -25.20 20.85 -7.64
C LYS A 337 -25.73 20.16 -8.89
N TYR A 338 -26.09 20.93 -9.93
CA TYR A 338 -26.54 20.39 -11.20
C TYR A 338 -25.46 19.51 -11.85
N LEU A 339 -24.23 20.01 -11.96
CA LEU A 339 -23.12 19.29 -12.59
C LEU A 339 -22.67 18.04 -11.83
N LEU A 340 -22.94 17.94 -10.52
CA LEU A 340 -22.72 16.72 -9.74
C LEU A 340 -23.78 15.63 -10.01
N SER A 341 -24.91 15.97 -10.61
CA SER A 341 -25.91 15.00 -11.06
C SER A 341 -25.65 14.47 -12.48
N GLY A 342 -24.66 15.02 -13.18
CA GLY A 342 -24.28 14.66 -14.54
C GLY A 342 -23.63 15.86 -15.23
N VAL A 343 -22.54 15.63 -15.96
CA VAL A 343 -21.89 16.71 -16.71
C VAL A 343 -22.71 17.02 -17.95
N ASP A 344 -22.96 18.30 -18.20
CA ASP A 344 -23.72 18.78 -19.36
C ASP A 344 -22.95 19.94 -20.02
N LYS A 345 -22.35 19.66 -21.18
CA LYS A 345 -21.54 20.65 -21.90
C LYS A 345 -22.37 21.80 -22.47
N ASP A 346 -23.63 21.56 -22.83
CA ASP A 346 -24.50 22.60 -23.39
C ASP A 346 -25.04 23.52 -22.30
N TYR A 347 -25.26 22.98 -21.10
CA TYR A 347 -25.47 23.79 -19.89
C TYR A 347 -24.25 24.67 -19.60
N ILE A 348 -23.05 24.09 -19.56
CA ILE A 348 -21.80 24.84 -19.30
C ILE A 348 -21.63 25.99 -20.28
N LYS A 349 -21.88 25.78 -21.58
CA LYS A 349 -21.77 26.83 -22.61
C LYS A 349 -22.66 28.04 -22.34
N LYS A 350 -23.84 27.85 -21.74
CA LYS A 350 -24.81 28.91 -21.42
C LYS A 350 -24.46 29.71 -20.16
N LEU A 351 -23.54 29.21 -19.34
CA LEU A 351 -23.07 29.94 -18.16
C LEU A 351 -22.31 31.21 -18.57
N ARG A 352 -22.21 32.17 -17.65
CA ARG A 352 -21.52 33.44 -17.90
C ARG A 352 -20.02 33.22 -18.06
N ASP A 353 -19.45 33.76 -19.14
CA ASP A 353 -18.01 33.72 -19.38
C ASP A 353 -17.22 34.51 -18.34
N THR A 354 -16.00 34.05 -18.10
CA THR A 354 -15.00 34.77 -17.29
C THR A 354 -13.62 34.66 -17.93
N GLN A 355 -12.68 35.48 -17.45
CA GLN A 355 -11.30 35.49 -17.91
C GLN A 355 -10.35 35.42 -16.71
N VAL A 356 -9.29 34.63 -16.85
CA VAL A 356 -8.21 34.52 -15.86
C VAL A 356 -6.86 34.47 -16.58
N SER A 357 -5.82 34.97 -15.92
CA SER A 357 -4.45 34.80 -16.37
C SER A 357 -3.90 33.47 -15.86
N TRP A 358 -3.62 32.55 -16.79
CA TRP A 358 -3.14 31.21 -16.45
C TRP A 358 -1.68 31.20 -16.03
N ALA A 359 -1.37 30.41 -15.00
CA ALA A 359 0.00 30.09 -14.63
C ALA A 359 0.70 29.32 -15.77
N THR A 360 1.92 29.73 -16.12
CA THR A 360 2.70 29.09 -17.20
C THR A 360 3.91 28.31 -16.69
N ASP A 361 4.46 28.70 -15.54
CA ASP A 361 5.56 28.01 -14.88
C ASP A 361 5.01 26.97 -13.89
N ILE A 362 4.96 25.71 -14.35
CA ILE A 362 4.33 24.61 -13.63
C ILE A 362 5.33 23.64 -13.00
N PHE A 363 6.61 23.73 -13.37
CA PHE A 363 7.64 22.82 -12.86
C PHE A 363 8.08 23.25 -11.46
N PRO A 364 8.21 22.31 -10.52
CA PRO A 364 8.76 22.66 -9.23
C PRO A 364 10.26 22.97 -9.34
N ILE A 365 10.70 23.94 -8.55
CA ILE A 365 12.12 24.29 -8.39
C ILE A 365 12.78 23.19 -7.55
N ILE A 366 13.76 22.50 -8.13
CA ILE A 366 14.53 21.44 -7.48
C ILE A 366 15.92 21.98 -7.12
N ASN A 367 16.24 21.96 -5.82
CA ASN A 367 17.58 22.27 -5.33
C ASN A 367 17.98 21.27 -4.24
N TYR A 368 18.56 20.14 -4.67
CA TYR A 368 18.94 19.04 -3.78
C TYR A 368 19.89 19.50 -2.66
N SER A 369 20.98 20.20 -2.99
CA SER A 369 21.98 20.59 -1.99
C SER A 369 21.42 21.53 -0.93
N LYS A 370 20.56 22.48 -1.31
CA LYS A 370 19.87 23.36 -0.35
C LYS A 370 18.97 22.55 0.59
N MET A 371 18.12 21.70 0.04
CA MET A 371 17.19 20.88 0.83
C MET A 371 17.93 19.86 1.71
N PHE A 372 19.00 19.27 1.20
CA PHE A 372 19.88 18.38 1.92
C PHE A 372 20.48 19.07 3.16
N ASN A 373 21.09 20.23 3.00
CA ASN A 373 21.66 21.00 4.11
C ASN A 373 20.59 21.38 5.13
N LEU A 374 19.41 21.80 4.66
CA LEU A 374 18.28 22.10 5.54
C LEU A 374 17.83 20.89 6.36
N GLY A 375 17.85 19.69 5.78
CA GLY A 375 17.59 18.44 6.49
C GLY A 375 18.64 18.13 7.56
N VAL A 376 19.92 18.36 7.25
CA VAL A 376 21.03 18.21 8.20
C VAL A 376 20.88 19.18 9.38
N GLU A 377 20.61 20.46 9.11
CA GLU A 377 20.39 21.49 10.12
C GLU A 377 19.18 21.17 11.01
N THR A 378 18.09 20.67 10.41
CA THR A 378 16.90 20.25 11.14
C THR A 378 17.21 19.14 12.15
N PHE A 379 17.91 18.08 11.70
CA PHE A 379 18.31 16.98 12.59
C PHE A 379 19.21 17.46 13.72
N ASN A 380 20.23 18.26 13.40
CA ASN A 380 21.20 18.77 14.37
C ASN A 380 20.53 19.68 15.41
N SER A 381 19.58 20.53 14.99
CA SER A 381 18.84 21.40 15.91
C SER A 381 18.11 20.58 16.99
N VAL A 382 17.44 19.49 16.58
CA VAL A 382 16.74 18.61 17.51
C VAL A 382 17.68 17.88 18.45
N TYR A 383 18.78 17.33 17.93
CA TYR A 383 19.78 16.66 18.75
C TYR A 383 20.38 17.62 19.79
N ASN A 384 20.72 18.85 19.38
CA ASN A 384 21.27 19.88 20.26
C ASN A 384 20.27 20.38 21.31
N LYS A 385 18.96 20.31 21.05
CA LYS A 385 17.90 20.57 22.03
C LYS A 385 17.76 19.46 23.08
N GLY A 386 18.41 18.32 22.89
CA GLY A 386 18.42 17.22 23.86
C GLY A 386 17.13 16.40 23.89
N LEU A 387 16.40 16.31 22.77
CA LEU A 387 15.19 15.47 22.71
C LEU A 387 15.53 13.99 23.02
N PHE A 388 16.66 13.50 22.52
CA PHE A 388 17.09 12.12 22.66
C PHE A 388 18.61 12.01 22.84
N LYS A 389 19.04 10.90 23.42
CA LYS A 389 20.45 10.48 23.51
C LYS A 389 20.81 9.58 22.34
N ILE A 390 22.12 9.46 22.09
CA ILE A 390 22.63 8.65 20.98
C ILE A 390 22.28 7.16 21.10
N ASP A 391 22.26 6.61 22.31
CA ASP A 391 21.81 5.24 22.58
C ASP A 391 20.35 5.00 22.20
N GLU A 392 19.50 6.01 22.38
CA GLU A 392 18.07 5.92 22.07
C GLU A 392 17.88 5.95 20.55
N LEU A 393 18.64 6.79 19.85
CA LEU A 393 18.72 6.80 18.38
C LEU A 393 19.24 5.46 17.84
N ALA A 394 20.33 4.93 18.41
CA ALA A 394 20.94 3.67 17.98
C ALA A 394 20.02 2.46 18.14
N LYS A 395 19.10 2.53 19.11
CA LYS A 395 18.09 1.50 19.37
C LYS A 395 16.79 1.75 18.63
N GLY A 396 16.66 2.84 17.86
CA GLY A 396 15.52 3.17 17.02
C GLY A 396 14.37 3.92 17.68
N TYR A 397 14.52 4.37 18.94
CA TYR A 397 13.46 5.03 19.71
C TYR A 397 13.12 6.44 19.23
N VAL A 398 13.73 6.87 18.13
CA VAL A 398 13.54 8.19 17.52
C VAL A 398 12.87 8.02 16.17
N GLY A 399 11.74 8.70 15.98
CA GLY A 399 11.02 8.81 14.72
C GLY A 399 11.02 10.25 14.24
N VAL A 400 10.81 10.46 12.94
CA VAL A 400 10.62 11.77 12.34
C VAL A 400 9.38 11.74 11.44
N VAL A 401 8.46 12.67 11.67
CA VAL A 401 7.30 12.90 10.82
C VAL A 401 7.60 14.06 9.87
N VAL A 402 7.55 13.79 8.57
CA VAL A 402 7.98 14.72 7.51
C VAL A 402 6.95 14.79 6.37
N PRO A 403 6.91 15.89 5.61
CA PRO A 403 6.24 15.88 4.31
C PRO A 403 6.91 14.89 3.35
N PRO A 404 6.16 14.22 2.47
CA PRO A 404 6.74 13.39 1.41
C PRO A 404 7.57 14.21 0.42
N TYR A 405 8.65 13.63 -0.13
CA TYR A 405 9.56 14.37 -1.04
C TYR A 405 8.89 14.88 -2.33
N TYR A 406 7.81 14.22 -2.76
CA TYR A 406 7.04 14.57 -3.94
C TYR A 406 5.99 15.67 -3.68
N CYS A 407 5.89 16.19 -2.45
CA CYS A 407 5.11 17.39 -2.16
C CYS A 407 5.93 18.64 -2.46
N ASN A 408 5.25 19.74 -2.83
CA ASN A 408 5.91 21.01 -3.14
C ASN A 408 5.41 22.11 -2.21
N VAL A 409 6.34 22.81 -1.54
CA VAL A 409 6.03 23.95 -0.68
C VAL A 409 5.59 25.13 -1.54
N PHE A 410 4.49 25.78 -1.15
CA PHE A 410 3.85 26.86 -1.93
C PHE A 410 3.49 26.43 -3.37
N GLY A 411 3.35 25.13 -3.63
CA GLY A 411 3.14 24.58 -4.97
C GLY A 411 4.37 24.61 -5.88
N LYS A 412 5.50 25.20 -5.43
CA LYS A 412 6.68 25.51 -6.26
C LYS A 412 7.99 24.86 -5.83
N TYR A 413 8.29 24.76 -4.53
CA TYR A 413 9.61 24.28 -4.10
C TYR A 413 9.59 22.79 -3.77
N SER A 414 10.39 22.00 -4.49
CA SER A 414 10.52 20.57 -4.25
C SER A 414 11.28 20.27 -2.96
N LEU A 415 10.93 19.15 -2.33
CA LEU A 415 11.53 18.64 -1.09
C LEU A 415 12.61 17.57 -1.32
N VAL A 416 12.97 17.31 -2.57
CA VAL A 416 14.04 16.37 -2.95
C VAL A 416 15.35 16.72 -2.24
N GLY A 417 15.92 15.75 -1.51
CA GLY A 417 17.12 15.89 -0.69
C GLY A 417 16.87 16.17 0.79
N TYR A 418 15.70 16.66 1.19
CA TYR A 418 15.43 17.06 2.59
C TYR A 418 15.51 15.87 3.57
N ILE A 419 14.84 14.77 3.25
CA ILE A 419 14.85 13.56 4.08
C ILE A 419 16.23 12.91 4.06
N ASP A 420 16.96 12.97 2.94
CA ASP A 420 18.32 12.43 2.85
C ASP A 420 19.26 13.19 3.81
N GLY A 421 19.09 14.51 3.93
CA GLY A 421 19.81 15.33 4.93
C GLY A 421 19.61 14.85 6.36
N ILE A 422 18.35 14.61 6.76
CA ILE A 422 18.00 14.09 8.08
C ILE A 422 18.61 12.70 8.29
N TYR A 423 18.37 11.79 7.33
CA TYR A 423 18.81 10.40 7.40
C TYR A 423 20.34 10.30 7.51
N LEU A 424 21.08 11.03 6.67
CA LEU A 424 22.53 10.98 6.67
C LEU A 424 23.18 11.69 7.85
N ALA A 425 22.55 12.74 8.40
CA ALA A 425 22.98 13.33 9.66
C ALA A 425 22.87 12.34 10.82
N ALA A 426 21.76 11.59 10.91
CA ALA A 426 21.57 10.55 11.90
C ALA A 426 22.61 9.43 11.78
N LYS A 427 22.85 8.90 10.58
CA LYS A 427 23.88 7.86 10.36
C LYS A 427 25.28 8.35 10.70
N LYS A 428 25.63 9.59 10.32
CA LYS A 428 26.93 10.20 10.64
C LYS A 428 27.12 10.31 12.14
N LEU A 429 26.08 10.73 12.87
CA LEU A 429 26.10 10.82 14.33
C LEU A 429 26.35 9.44 14.97
N LEU A 430 25.60 8.41 14.56
CA LEU A 430 25.77 7.03 15.05
C LEU A 430 27.18 6.49 14.79
N LYS A 431 27.67 6.67 13.56
CA LYS A 431 29.02 6.24 13.15
C LYS A 431 30.10 6.89 14.01
N ASN A 432 30.02 8.21 14.20
CA ASN A 432 31.01 8.97 14.98
C ASN A 432 31.06 8.52 16.45
N ALA A 433 29.96 7.99 16.99
CA ALA A 433 29.89 7.47 18.35
C ALA A 433 30.13 5.95 18.45
N GLY A 434 30.54 5.29 17.36
CA GLY A 434 30.88 3.86 17.36
C GLY A 434 29.68 2.91 17.36
N TYR A 435 28.47 3.39 17.07
CA TYR A 435 27.29 2.54 16.93
C TYR A 435 27.15 1.99 15.51
N ASN A 436 26.44 0.87 15.40
CA ASN A 436 25.94 0.41 14.11
C ASN A 436 24.96 1.45 13.53
N GLU A 437 25.14 1.81 12.25
CA GLU A 437 24.32 2.81 11.56
C GLU A 437 22.85 2.37 11.34
N GLY A 438 22.50 1.13 11.71
CA GLY A 438 21.15 0.55 11.58
C GLY A 438 20.11 1.02 12.61
N GLY A 439 20.45 1.95 13.51
CA GLY A 439 19.53 2.48 14.52
C GLY A 439 18.50 3.48 13.98
N PHE A 440 18.78 4.18 12.87
CA PHE A 440 17.85 5.10 12.23
C PHE A 440 17.65 4.70 10.77
N THR A 441 16.45 4.23 10.44
CA THR A 441 16.15 3.53 9.18
C THR A 441 14.95 4.16 8.49
N ILE A 442 14.58 3.66 7.31
CA ILE A 442 13.36 4.11 6.62
C ILE A 442 12.08 3.91 7.45
N ARG A 443 12.08 2.99 8.43
CA ARG A 443 10.94 2.81 9.36
C ARG A 443 10.80 3.95 10.36
N ASN A 444 11.87 4.70 10.60
CA ASN A 444 11.88 5.87 11.47
C ASN A 444 11.44 7.14 10.71
N ILE A 445 11.28 7.08 9.39
CA ILE A 445 10.92 8.22 8.53
C ILE A 445 9.43 8.09 8.16
N LEU A 446 8.59 8.80 8.90
CA LEU A 446 7.14 8.78 8.78
C LEU A 446 6.68 9.90 7.83
N GLN A 447 6.66 9.58 6.53
CA GLN A 447 6.13 10.50 5.53
C GLN A 447 4.61 10.63 5.66
N ILE A 448 4.10 11.85 5.86
CA ILE A 448 2.66 12.12 5.97
C ILE A 448 2.21 13.19 4.98
N ARG A 449 1.26 12.84 4.11
CA ARG A 449 0.61 13.74 3.15
C ARG A 449 -0.48 14.59 3.82
N ASN A 450 -0.08 15.38 4.81
CA ASN A 450 -0.88 16.47 5.37
C ASN A 450 -0.20 17.86 5.16
N PRO A 451 -0.75 18.80 4.36
CA PRO A 451 -0.27 20.14 4.04
C PRO A 451 0.00 21.02 5.24
N TRP A 452 -0.48 20.67 6.44
CA TRP A 452 0.10 21.26 7.64
C TRP A 452 1.65 21.15 7.63
N THR A 453 2.23 20.09 7.07
CA THR A 453 3.68 19.87 6.95
C THR A 453 4.38 20.54 5.75
N TRP A 454 3.69 21.12 4.77
CA TRP A 454 4.35 21.79 3.62
C TRP A 454 3.64 23.01 3.01
N PHE A 455 2.41 23.34 3.40
CA PHE A 455 1.62 24.40 2.75
C PHE A 455 2.21 25.80 2.99
N SER A 456 2.54 26.09 4.25
CA SER A 456 2.97 27.41 4.73
C SER A 456 4.47 27.46 5.06
N GLY A 457 5.26 26.57 4.47
CA GLY A 457 6.60 26.20 4.92
C GLY A 457 6.67 24.72 5.31
N ILE A 458 7.86 24.23 5.62
CA ILE A 458 8.08 22.83 6.01
C ILE A 458 7.87 22.72 7.52
N LYS A 459 6.97 21.84 7.96
CA LYS A 459 6.87 21.46 9.38
C LYS A 459 7.29 20.02 9.54
N THR A 460 8.30 19.81 10.37
CA THR A 460 8.85 18.49 10.71
C THR A 460 8.72 18.27 12.20
N ALA A 461 8.46 17.03 12.62
CA ALA A 461 8.40 16.70 14.02
C ALA A 461 9.25 15.48 14.34
N PHE A 462 10.11 15.61 15.33
CA PHE A 462 10.83 14.47 15.88
C PHE A 462 10.13 14.00 17.13
N ILE A 463 10.04 12.68 17.25
CA ILE A 463 9.39 12.00 18.36
C ILE A 463 10.39 11.05 18.99
N LYS A 464 10.39 10.99 20.32
CA LYS A 464 11.11 9.99 21.09
C LYS A 464 10.12 9.20 21.92
N VAL A 465 10.20 7.88 21.85
CA VAL A 465 9.43 6.98 22.72
C VAL A 465 10.35 6.48 23.83
N GLU A 466 9.88 6.51 25.08
CA GLU A 466 10.70 6.02 26.20
C GLU A 466 10.83 4.48 26.13
N PRO A 467 12.05 3.92 26.15
CA PRO A 467 12.29 2.48 25.95
C PRO A 467 11.48 1.56 26.86
N GLU A 468 11.40 1.89 28.14
CA GLU A 468 10.66 1.07 29.11
C GLU A 468 9.15 1.14 28.86
N SER A 469 8.64 2.31 28.47
CA SER A 469 7.21 2.53 28.20
C SER A 469 6.70 1.66 27.05
N THR A 470 7.54 1.47 26.03
CA THR A 470 7.28 0.58 24.89
C THR A 470 7.10 -0.87 25.32
N LYS A 471 8.01 -1.40 26.14
CA LYS A 471 7.92 -2.77 26.67
C LYS A 471 6.67 -2.95 27.53
N TYR A 472 6.33 -1.95 28.36
CA TYR A 472 5.11 -1.99 29.15
C TYR A 472 3.87 -2.01 28.26
N TYR A 473 3.83 -1.17 27.23
CA TYR A 473 2.75 -1.15 26.26
C TYR A 473 2.55 -2.49 25.56
N GLU A 474 3.61 -3.14 25.08
CA GLU A 474 3.50 -4.47 24.43
C GLU A 474 2.87 -5.52 25.34
N ASN A 475 3.28 -5.53 26.61
CA ASN A 475 2.79 -6.51 27.57
C ASN A 475 1.35 -6.24 28.02
N THR A 476 0.96 -4.96 28.08
CA THR A 476 -0.34 -4.55 28.67
C THR A 476 -1.40 -4.22 27.63
N ARG A 477 -0.99 -3.86 26.41
CA ARG A 477 -1.84 -3.30 25.34
C ARG A 477 -2.71 -2.18 25.87
N ASN A 478 -2.05 -1.22 26.53
CA ASN A 478 -2.66 -0.01 27.08
C ASN A 478 -1.87 1.21 26.61
N ILE A 479 -2.44 1.96 25.67
CA ILE A 479 -1.81 3.10 25.01
C ILE A 479 -1.35 4.19 25.97
N ASP A 480 -1.99 4.33 27.13
CA ASP A 480 -1.60 5.31 28.16
C ASP A 480 -0.21 5.07 28.73
N GLN A 481 0.27 3.83 28.64
CA GLN A 481 1.58 3.46 29.15
C GLN A 481 2.70 3.98 28.25
N LEU A 482 2.43 4.30 26.98
CA LEU A 482 3.42 4.87 26.08
C LEU A 482 3.77 6.29 26.51
N LYS A 483 5.07 6.53 26.75
CA LYS A 483 5.61 7.85 27.04
C LYS A 483 6.32 8.37 25.81
N ILE A 484 5.84 9.50 25.30
CA ILE A 484 6.31 10.07 24.04
C ILE A 484 6.62 11.55 24.24
N SER A 485 7.84 11.92 23.93
CA SER A 485 8.26 13.32 23.83
C SER A 485 8.35 13.74 22.37
N GLY A 486 7.96 14.97 22.06
CA GLY A 486 7.98 15.51 20.70
C GLY A 486 8.57 16.91 20.64
N ILE A 487 9.18 17.23 19.51
CA ILE A 487 9.63 18.58 19.18
C ILE A 487 9.24 18.90 17.73
N ARG A 488 8.83 20.14 17.47
CA ARG A 488 8.48 20.61 16.12
C ARG A 488 9.54 21.58 15.62
N ILE A 489 9.81 21.50 14.32
CA ILE A 489 10.63 22.44 13.59
C ILE A 489 9.76 23.04 12.49
N ASP A 490 9.58 24.36 12.53
CA ASP A 490 8.95 25.15 11.49
C ASP A 490 10.05 25.78 10.64
N ILE A 491 9.97 25.61 9.33
CA ILE A 491 11.04 25.98 8.41
C ILE A 491 10.47 26.81 7.27
N ASP A 492 11.09 27.96 7.02
CA ASP A 492 10.90 28.74 5.81
C ASP A 492 11.94 28.30 4.76
N PRO A 493 11.58 27.48 3.76
CA PRO A 493 12.54 26.98 2.77
C PRO A 493 13.02 28.06 1.80
N VAL A 494 12.37 29.23 1.74
CA VAL A 494 12.81 30.35 0.91
C VAL A 494 13.98 31.03 1.62
N LYS A 495 13.77 31.42 2.88
CA LYS A 495 14.77 32.13 3.71
C LYS A 495 15.83 31.21 4.32
N GLY A 496 15.58 29.89 4.38
CA GLY A 496 16.42 28.94 5.12
C GLY A 496 16.36 29.14 6.63
N ALA A 497 15.30 29.77 7.15
CA ALA A 497 15.15 30.01 8.58
C ALA A 497 14.44 28.82 9.25
N LEU A 498 15.00 28.35 10.38
CA LEU A 498 14.40 27.28 11.19
C LEU A 498 14.00 27.83 12.56
N ASN A 499 12.78 27.50 13.00
CA ASN A 499 12.30 27.75 14.35
C ASN A 499 12.03 26.40 15.03
N THR A 500 12.76 26.11 16.10
CA THR A 500 12.62 24.86 16.86
C THR A 500 11.88 25.13 18.16
N THR A 501 10.76 24.45 18.35
CA THR A 501 9.94 24.59 19.56
C THR A 501 10.62 23.97 20.80
N LYS A 502 10.03 24.17 21.98
CA LYS A 502 10.42 23.40 23.17
C LYS A 502 10.03 21.93 23.01
N ILE A 503 10.62 21.06 23.84
CA ILE A 503 10.19 19.66 23.95
C ILE A 503 8.82 19.64 24.65
N PHE A 504 7.89 18.88 24.09
CA PHE A 504 6.56 18.65 24.65
C PHE A 504 6.39 17.18 25.01
N ASP A 505 5.71 16.93 26.12
CA ASP A 505 5.11 15.62 26.36
C ASP A 505 3.86 15.50 25.47
N ILE A 506 3.88 14.53 24.56
CA ILE A 506 2.78 14.22 23.65
C ILE A 506 2.19 12.82 23.92
N SER A 507 2.46 12.27 25.11
CA SER A 507 2.00 10.94 25.53
C SER A 507 0.47 10.82 25.45
N PRO A 508 -0.07 9.65 25.06
CA PRO A 508 -1.52 9.40 24.99
C PRO A 508 -2.26 9.70 26.31
N ALA A 509 -1.62 9.47 27.46
CA ALA A 509 -2.19 9.72 28.78
C ALA A 509 -2.42 11.22 29.11
N ILE A 510 -1.63 12.13 28.52
CA ILE A 510 -1.65 13.58 28.81
C ILE A 510 -2.41 14.34 27.71
N SER A 511 -3.17 13.61 26.89
CA SER A 511 -3.62 14.03 25.56
C SER A 511 -4.75 15.07 25.53
N SER A 512 -4.70 16.09 26.38
CA SER A 512 -5.39 17.35 26.10
C SER A 512 -5.05 17.80 24.68
N SER A 513 -6.09 18.09 23.90
CA SER A 513 -5.96 18.56 22.51
C SER A 513 -5.07 19.80 22.41
N PHE A 514 -4.98 20.58 23.49
CA PHE A 514 -4.11 21.74 23.63
C PHE A 514 -2.61 21.41 23.60
N MET A 515 -2.13 20.48 24.44
CA MET A 515 -0.70 20.12 24.49
C MET A 515 -0.22 19.48 23.18
N VAL A 516 -1.04 18.59 22.63
CA VAL A 516 -0.75 18.01 21.32
C VAL A 516 -0.84 19.10 20.26
N GLY A 517 -1.90 19.90 20.17
CA GLY A 517 -2.02 21.00 19.20
C GLY A 517 -0.87 22.01 19.21
N ASN A 518 -0.23 22.26 20.35
CA ASN A 518 0.96 23.09 20.47
C ASN A 518 2.20 22.46 19.81
N ALA A 519 2.34 21.14 19.84
CA ALA A 519 3.43 20.40 19.22
C ALA A 519 3.09 19.93 17.79
N LEU A 520 1.94 19.29 17.61
CA LEU A 520 1.46 18.57 16.42
C LEU A 520 -0.06 18.65 16.29
N ILE A 521 -0.58 18.75 15.07
CA ILE A 521 -2.02 18.51 14.87
C ILE A 521 -2.37 17.02 15.10
N PRO A 522 -3.60 16.68 15.53
CA PRO A 522 -3.97 15.29 15.83
C PRO A 522 -3.72 14.29 14.69
N ALA A 523 -3.90 14.72 13.44
CA ALA A 523 -3.62 13.89 12.27
C ALA A 523 -2.13 13.47 12.16
N VAL A 524 -1.22 14.41 12.43
CA VAL A 524 0.24 14.21 12.38
C VAL A 524 0.71 13.42 13.62
N ALA A 525 0.10 13.68 14.78
CA ALA A 525 0.34 12.86 15.96
C ALA A 525 -0.15 11.41 15.75
N GLY A 526 -1.20 11.19 14.95
CA GLY A 526 -1.74 9.87 14.65
C GLY A 526 -0.74 8.88 14.07
N ILE A 527 0.05 9.28 13.06
CA ILE A 527 1.09 8.40 12.48
C ILE A 527 2.23 8.16 13.48
N ALA A 528 2.56 9.14 14.31
CA ALA A 528 3.56 8.99 15.38
C ALA A 528 3.11 7.95 16.42
N TYR A 529 1.84 8.00 16.85
CA TYR A 529 1.27 7.00 17.76
C TYR A 529 1.23 5.63 17.13
N ALA A 530 0.79 5.52 15.87
CA ALA A 530 0.74 4.25 15.17
C ALA A 530 2.14 3.62 15.06
N TRP A 531 3.16 4.41 14.73
CA TRP A 531 4.55 3.95 14.72
C TRP A 531 5.03 3.54 16.11
N ALA A 532 4.84 4.41 17.12
CA ALA A 532 5.25 4.17 18.51
C ALA A 532 4.55 2.98 19.18
N ALA A 533 3.42 2.55 18.64
CA ALA A 533 2.62 1.41 19.09
C ALA A 533 2.79 0.17 18.20
N ASN A 534 3.75 0.19 17.27
CA ASN A 534 4.07 -0.91 16.34
C ASN A 534 2.91 -1.31 15.41
N ALA A 535 2.10 -0.36 14.94
CA ALA A 535 1.02 -0.69 14.00
C ALA A 535 1.57 -1.37 12.73
N PRO A 536 0.75 -2.18 12.03
CA PRO A 536 1.15 -2.81 10.78
C PRO A 536 1.75 -1.78 9.80
N GLN A 537 2.88 -2.12 9.18
CA GLN A 537 3.55 -1.19 8.25
C GLN A 537 2.65 -0.79 7.07
N SER A 538 1.77 -1.69 6.62
CA SER A 538 0.72 -1.38 5.63
C SER A 538 -0.22 -0.28 6.11
N PHE A 539 -0.63 -0.30 7.39
CA PHE A 539 -1.40 0.78 7.99
C PHE A 539 -0.62 2.09 8.07
N ILE A 540 0.67 2.05 8.46
CA ILE A 540 1.56 3.24 8.47
C ILE A 540 1.64 3.86 7.07
N THR A 541 1.74 3.05 6.03
CA THR A 541 1.71 3.52 4.63
C THR A 541 0.36 4.15 4.27
N VAL A 542 -0.76 3.54 4.67
CA VAL A 542 -2.10 4.09 4.40
C VAL A 542 -2.32 5.41 5.13
N ILE A 543 -2.07 5.50 6.45
CA ILE A 543 -2.23 6.75 7.20
C ILE A 543 -1.29 7.85 6.68
N GLY A 544 -0.06 7.50 6.30
CA GLY A 544 0.88 8.41 5.65
C GLY A 544 0.36 8.98 4.34
N ARG A 545 -0.34 8.18 3.53
CA ARG A 545 -0.94 8.64 2.26
C ARG A 545 -2.24 9.43 2.44
N VAL A 546 -3.08 9.06 3.41
CA VAL A 546 -4.32 9.78 3.75
C VAL A 546 -4.03 11.13 4.39
N GLY A 547 -2.98 11.19 5.22
CA GLY A 547 -2.63 12.39 5.99
C GLY A 547 -3.55 12.66 7.18
N CYS A 548 -4.35 11.67 7.59
CA CYS A 548 -5.31 11.78 8.70
C CYS A 548 -5.63 10.39 9.28
N ILE A 549 -6.02 10.35 10.55
CA ILE A 549 -6.43 9.15 11.29
C ILE A 549 -7.75 8.51 10.81
N CYS A 550 -8.50 9.20 9.93
CA CYS A 550 -9.72 8.66 9.31
C CYS A 550 -9.46 7.51 8.32
N SER A 551 -8.24 6.97 8.28
CA SER A 551 -7.82 5.87 7.41
C SER A 551 -8.24 4.47 7.88
N LEU A 552 -8.64 4.33 9.16
CA LEU A 552 -8.89 3.03 9.81
C LEU A 552 -9.94 2.20 9.07
N LYS A 553 -11.15 2.75 8.86
CA LYS A 553 -12.25 2.08 8.13
C LYS A 553 -11.80 1.49 6.79
N TYR A 554 -11.03 2.25 6.00
CA TYR A 554 -10.59 1.80 4.68
C TYR A 554 -9.51 0.72 4.76
N TYR A 555 -8.62 0.81 5.76
CA TYR A 555 -7.62 -0.22 6.01
C TYR A 555 -8.28 -1.53 6.47
N ASP A 556 -9.23 -1.46 7.41
CA ASP A 556 -9.94 -2.63 7.92
C ASP A 556 -10.76 -3.33 6.82
N LEU A 557 -11.49 -2.55 6.00
CA LEU A 557 -12.23 -3.08 4.86
C LEU A 557 -11.29 -3.77 3.85
N ALA A 558 -10.11 -3.21 3.59
CA ALA A 558 -9.13 -3.81 2.71
C ALA A 558 -8.54 -5.09 3.31
N GLU A 559 -8.16 -5.08 4.59
CA GLU A 559 -7.67 -6.28 5.31
C GLU A 559 -8.71 -7.40 5.28
N TYR A 560 -9.98 -7.08 5.49
CA TYR A 560 -11.08 -8.03 5.34
C TYR A 560 -11.15 -8.58 3.91
N ALA A 561 -11.15 -7.71 2.90
CA ALA A 561 -11.21 -8.11 1.50
C ALA A 561 -10.04 -9.02 1.10
N TRP A 562 -8.80 -8.64 1.41
CA TRP A 562 -7.61 -9.43 1.11
C TRP A 562 -7.62 -10.81 1.78
N LYS A 563 -8.16 -10.92 3.00
CA LYS A 563 -8.23 -12.19 3.75
C LYS A 563 -9.39 -13.08 3.34
N LYS A 564 -10.57 -12.51 3.07
CA LYS A 564 -11.82 -13.26 2.88
C LYS A 564 -12.24 -13.38 1.42
N LEU A 565 -11.84 -12.43 0.59
CA LEU A 565 -12.23 -12.30 -0.82
C LEU A 565 -11.00 -12.14 -1.73
N PRO A 566 -9.91 -12.93 -1.58
CA PRO A 566 -8.70 -12.73 -2.37
C PRO A 566 -8.98 -12.94 -3.87
N PRO A 567 -8.51 -12.05 -4.76
CA PRO A 567 -8.68 -12.24 -6.19
C PRO A 567 -7.85 -13.43 -6.67
N SER A 568 -8.39 -14.23 -7.57
CA SER A 568 -7.59 -15.20 -8.31
C SER A 568 -6.58 -14.51 -9.24
N SER A 569 -5.69 -15.28 -9.88
CA SER A 569 -4.73 -14.76 -10.85
C SER A 569 -5.37 -14.08 -12.08
N GLN A 570 -6.64 -14.38 -12.36
CA GLN A 570 -7.44 -13.80 -13.45
C GLN A 570 -8.30 -12.62 -12.98
N GLU A 571 -8.47 -12.45 -11.67
CA GLU A 571 -9.34 -11.43 -11.12
C GLU A 571 -8.56 -10.21 -10.62
N TYR A 572 -9.25 -9.08 -10.50
CA TYR A 572 -8.79 -7.90 -9.77
C TYR A 572 -9.94 -7.19 -9.08
N TYR A 573 -9.61 -6.34 -8.11
CA TYR A 573 -10.61 -5.54 -7.43
C TYR A 573 -10.97 -4.31 -8.26
N ILE A 574 -12.27 -4.05 -8.38
CA ILE A 574 -12.80 -2.73 -8.67
C ILE A 574 -13.48 -2.23 -7.39
N PHE A 575 -13.20 -1.00 -6.99
CA PHE A 575 -13.82 -0.36 -5.83
C PHE A 575 -14.64 0.86 -6.26
N ILE A 576 -15.92 0.90 -5.87
CA ILE A 576 -16.79 2.06 -6.10
C ILE A 576 -17.09 2.71 -4.76
N ALA A 577 -16.68 3.97 -4.62
CA ALA A 577 -16.87 4.78 -3.43
C ALA A 577 -17.94 5.86 -3.65
N LEU A 578 -18.68 6.17 -2.59
CA LEU A 578 -19.55 7.34 -2.52
C LEU A 578 -18.87 8.43 -1.72
N VAL A 579 -18.60 9.56 -2.37
CA VAL A 579 -17.95 10.74 -1.83
C VAL A 579 -19.00 11.62 -1.16
N THR A 580 -18.98 11.66 0.17
CA THR A 580 -19.85 12.53 0.97
C THR A 580 -19.36 13.99 0.95
N PRO A 581 -20.15 14.96 1.42
CA PRO A 581 -19.72 16.36 1.49
C PRO A 581 -18.44 16.61 2.30
N ASP A 582 -18.09 15.73 3.23
CA ASP A 582 -16.91 15.87 4.09
C ASP A 582 -15.69 15.09 3.57
N GLU A 583 -15.87 14.30 2.51
CA GLU A 583 -14.78 13.54 1.90
C GLU A 583 -14.01 14.35 0.86
N THR A 584 -12.70 14.17 0.88
CA THR A 584 -11.77 14.76 -0.08
C THR A 584 -10.79 13.71 -0.58
N ASN A 585 -9.75 14.14 -1.28
CA ASN A 585 -8.71 13.28 -1.83
C ASN A 585 -7.91 12.50 -0.76
N ARG A 586 -8.09 12.80 0.54
CA ARG A 586 -7.56 11.98 1.65
C ARG A 586 -8.16 10.58 1.62
N GLN A 587 -9.48 10.48 1.69
CA GLN A 587 -10.20 9.21 1.77
C GLN A 587 -10.02 8.40 0.50
N ILE A 588 -10.03 9.07 -0.66
CA ILE A 588 -9.71 8.46 -1.95
C ILE A 588 -8.33 7.80 -1.89
N SER A 589 -7.30 8.54 -1.45
CA SER A 589 -5.94 7.99 -1.34
C SER A 589 -5.82 6.83 -0.35
N GLY A 590 -6.63 6.81 0.71
CA GLY A 590 -6.66 5.70 1.66
C GLY A 590 -7.17 4.43 1.01
N ARG A 591 -8.29 4.53 0.28
CA ARG A 591 -8.91 3.42 -0.44
C ARG A 591 -8.00 2.88 -1.55
N THR A 592 -7.43 3.76 -2.38
CA THR A 592 -6.53 3.32 -3.46
C THR A 592 -5.25 2.69 -2.93
N THR A 593 -4.71 3.19 -1.82
CA THR A 593 -3.55 2.61 -1.16
C THR A 593 -3.88 1.24 -0.57
N ALA A 594 -4.95 1.13 0.22
CA ALA A 594 -5.28 -0.10 0.94
C ALA A 594 -5.77 -1.23 0.02
N PHE A 595 -6.57 -0.92 -1.00
CA PHE A 595 -7.11 -1.90 -1.94
C PHE A 595 -6.21 -2.14 -3.16
N ALA A 596 -5.14 -1.37 -3.33
CA ALA A 596 -4.30 -1.37 -4.53
C ALA A 596 -5.11 -1.21 -5.83
N VAL A 597 -5.98 -0.20 -5.81
CA VAL A 597 -6.85 0.20 -6.93
C VAL A 597 -6.51 1.63 -7.36
N SER A 598 -6.92 1.99 -8.57
CA SER A 598 -6.51 3.23 -9.21
C SER A 598 -7.56 3.70 -10.24
N PRO A 599 -7.91 5.01 -10.24
CA PRO A 599 -8.75 5.57 -11.29
C PRO A 599 -8.15 5.39 -12.69
N SER A 600 -6.84 5.62 -12.84
CA SER A 600 -6.13 5.49 -14.12
C SER A 600 -6.15 4.08 -14.70
N GLN A 601 -6.21 3.07 -13.84
CA GLN A 601 -6.34 1.66 -14.22
C GLN A 601 -7.79 1.20 -14.34
N SER A 602 -8.78 2.10 -14.22
CA SER A 602 -10.20 1.74 -14.27
C SER A 602 -10.65 0.82 -13.14
N THR A 603 -9.92 0.80 -12.02
CA THR A 603 -10.19 -0.06 -10.86
C THR A 603 -10.73 0.70 -9.65
N TYR A 604 -10.80 2.03 -9.71
CA TYR A 604 -11.40 2.86 -8.66
C TYR A 604 -12.36 3.88 -9.25
N TYR A 605 -13.53 4.00 -8.63
CA TYR A 605 -14.56 4.97 -8.98
C TYR A 605 -14.97 5.77 -7.74
N ALA A 606 -15.26 7.05 -7.96
CA ALA A 606 -15.72 7.96 -6.92
C ALA A 606 -16.91 8.76 -7.46
N LEU A 607 -18.08 8.52 -6.88
CA LEU A 607 -19.34 9.17 -7.24
C LEU A 607 -19.83 10.02 -6.08
N PRO A 608 -20.57 11.12 -6.31
CA PRO A 608 -21.17 11.88 -5.23
C PRO A 608 -22.18 11.03 -4.46
N ALA A 609 -22.16 11.09 -3.14
CA ALA A 609 -23.20 10.50 -2.31
C ALA A 609 -24.51 11.28 -2.50
N LEU A 610 -25.51 10.66 -3.12
CA LEU A 610 -26.83 11.28 -3.33
C LEU A 610 -27.72 11.19 -2.07
N ARG A 611 -27.33 10.37 -1.08
CA ARG A 611 -28.03 10.18 0.19
C ARG A 611 -27.03 9.99 1.33
N ASN A 612 -27.27 10.63 2.46
CA ASN A 612 -26.40 10.53 3.64
C ASN A 612 -26.42 9.14 4.30
N ALA A 613 -27.50 8.36 4.13
CA ALA A 613 -27.68 7.04 4.74
C ALA A 613 -26.70 5.94 4.24
N TYR A 614 -25.77 6.29 3.35
CA TYR A 614 -24.88 5.36 2.66
C TYR A 614 -23.41 5.45 3.07
N ALA A 615 -23.08 6.24 4.10
CA ALA A 615 -21.71 6.42 4.57
C ALA A 615 -21.02 5.11 5.02
N ASP A 616 -21.80 4.10 5.41
CA ASP A 616 -21.31 2.79 5.88
C ASP A 616 -21.23 1.72 4.81
N TYR A 617 -21.69 2.04 3.61
CA TYR A 617 -21.68 1.12 2.50
C TYR A 617 -20.49 1.36 1.58
N SER A 618 -19.97 0.28 1.01
CA SER A 618 -18.96 0.31 -0.05
C SER A 618 -19.21 -0.82 -1.02
N ILE A 619 -18.83 -0.63 -2.29
CA ILE A 619 -19.03 -1.66 -3.32
C ILE A 619 -17.67 -2.17 -3.75
N LEU A 620 -17.43 -3.45 -3.51
CA LEU A 620 -16.26 -4.17 -3.99
C LEU A 620 -16.68 -5.12 -5.10
N ILE A 621 -15.99 -5.10 -6.23
CA ILE A 621 -16.24 -6.01 -7.34
C ILE A 621 -14.99 -6.85 -7.59
N LEU A 622 -15.16 -8.17 -7.59
CA LEU A 622 -14.16 -9.10 -8.13
C LEU A 622 -14.38 -9.21 -9.63
N TRP A 623 -13.48 -8.64 -10.42
CA TRP A 623 -13.60 -8.57 -11.88
C TRP A 623 -12.73 -9.60 -12.58
N ASP A 624 -13.32 -10.48 -13.40
CA ASP A 624 -12.62 -11.43 -14.25
C ASP A 624 -12.20 -10.72 -15.55
N LYS A 625 -10.89 -10.51 -15.71
CA LYS A 625 -10.33 -9.77 -16.85
C LYS A 625 -10.50 -10.49 -18.20
N ILE A 626 -10.71 -11.81 -18.20
CA ILE A 626 -10.84 -12.60 -19.42
C ILE A 626 -12.30 -12.60 -19.88
N LYS A 627 -13.24 -12.78 -18.94
CA LYS A 627 -14.68 -12.82 -19.25
C LYS A 627 -15.32 -11.45 -19.34
N ASN A 628 -14.63 -10.40 -18.87
CA ASN A 628 -15.15 -9.03 -18.85
C ASN A 628 -16.49 -8.91 -18.06
N THR A 629 -16.56 -9.69 -16.98
CA THR A 629 -17.67 -9.78 -16.03
C THR A 629 -17.12 -9.85 -14.60
N GLY A 630 -17.96 -9.63 -13.59
CA GLY A 630 -17.54 -9.68 -12.20
C GLY A 630 -18.65 -10.01 -11.22
N LYS A 631 -18.29 -10.02 -9.94
CA LYS A 631 -19.22 -10.17 -8.81
C LYS A 631 -19.14 -8.92 -7.95
N ALA A 632 -20.19 -8.11 -7.95
CA ALA A 632 -20.29 -6.96 -7.06
C ALA A 632 -20.83 -7.38 -5.70
N MET A 633 -20.20 -6.88 -4.65
CA MET A 633 -20.52 -7.14 -3.26
C MET A 633 -20.77 -5.79 -2.58
N LEU A 634 -21.96 -5.64 -2.01
CA LEU A 634 -22.29 -4.51 -1.18
C LEU A 634 -21.82 -4.80 0.25
N LEU A 635 -20.73 -4.16 0.64
CA LEU A 635 -20.13 -4.26 1.97
C LEU A 635 -20.78 -3.23 2.88
N TYR A 636 -21.13 -3.64 4.10
CA TYR A 636 -21.58 -2.77 5.16
C TYR A 636 -20.58 -2.82 6.32
N TYR A 637 -20.15 -1.66 6.80
CA TYR A 637 -19.25 -1.51 7.94
C TYR A 637 -20.05 -0.96 9.12
N ASN A 638 -20.29 -1.80 10.13
CA ASN A 638 -21.10 -1.45 11.29
C ASN A 638 -20.29 -0.65 12.32
N GLU A 639 -20.23 0.68 12.13
CA GLU A 639 -19.55 1.59 13.06
C GLU A 639 -20.17 1.54 14.47
N LYS A 640 -21.49 1.36 14.58
CA LYS A 640 -22.19 1.34 15.87
C LYS A 640 -21.69 0.23 16.80
N SER A 641 -21.52 -1.00 16.30
CA SER A 641 -21.03 -2.10 17.14
C SER A 641 -19.59 -1.88 17.62
N MET A 642 -18.78 -1.18 16.83
CA MET A 642 -17.44 -0.78 17.24
C MET A 642 -17.51 0.32 18.31
N ASP A 643 -18.32 1.35 18.11
CA ASP A 643 -18.50 2.46 19.05
C ASP A 643 -19.02 1.99 20.41
N GLU A 644 -19.94 1.03 20.45
CA GLU A 644 -20.44 0.40 21.68
C GLU A 644 -19.31 -0.25 22.48
N LEU A 645 -18.42 -1.00 21.82
CA LEU A 645 -17.28 -1.64 22.48
C LEU A 645 -16.23 -0.64 22.92
N MET A 646 -15.90 0.34 22.07
CA MET A 646 -15.01 1.43 22.43
C MET A 646 -15.52 2.20 23.65
N THR A 647 -16.83 2.40 23.75
CA THR A 647 -17.49 3.06 24.90
C THR A 647 -17.39 2.20 26.15
N LEU A 648 -17.73 0.92 26.07
CA LEU A 648 -17.63 -0.03 27.18
C LEU A 648 -16.20 -0.14 27.73
N GLU A 649 -15.20 -0.01 26.86
CA GLU A 649 -13.78 -0.07 27.21
C GLU A 649 -13.17 1.29 27.55
N GLY A 650 -13.98 2.36 27.58
CA GLY A 650 -13.57 3.70 28.04
C GLY A 650 -12.80 4.55 27.03
N TYR A 651 -12.78 4.18 25.75
CA TYR A 651 -12.07 4.92 24.71
C TYR A 651 -12.85 6.13 24.20
N VAL A 652 -14.19 6.03 24.17
CA VAL A 652 -15.09 7.15 23.82
C VAL A 652 -15.27 8.03 25.06
N SER A 653 -14.17 8.60 25.55
CA SER A 653 -14.13 9.57 26.64
C SER A 653 -13.53 10.88 26.15
N SER A 654 -13.78 11.98 26.87
CA SER A 654 -13.15 13.28 26.59
C SER A 654 -11.62 13.20 26.57
N LYS A 655 -11.05 12.19 27.23
CA LYS A 655 -9.62 11.89 27.30
C LYS A 655 -8.97 11.70 25.93
N TYR A 656 -9.49 10.82 25.07
CA TYR A 656 -8.85 10.52 23.78
C TYR A 656 -9.40 11.35 22.61
N SER A 657 -10.59 11.94 22.79
CA SER A 657 -11.22 12.83 21.81
C SER A 657 -11.19 12.20 20.40
N ASN A 658 -10.74 12.93 19.39
CA ASN A 658 -10.70 12.47 18.00
C ASN A 658 -9.76 11.29 17.71
N ARG A 659 -8.95 10.82 18.67
CA ARG A 659 -8.01 9.68 18.50
C ARG A 659 -8.54 8.37 19.06
N ALA A 660 -9.73 8.36 19.67
CA ALA A 660 -10.30 7.18 20.31
C ALA A 660 -10.23 5.92 19.43
N SER A 661 -10.66 6.04 18.17
CA SER A 661 -10.67 4.90 17.24
C SER A 661 -9.26 4.38 16.95
N LEU A 662 -8.28 5.27 16.71
CA LEU A 662 -6.89 4.85 16.49
C LEU A 662 -6.34 4.13 17.72
N PHE A 663 -6.47 4.71 18.91
CA PHE A 663 -5.95 4.13 20.13
C PHE A 663 -6.59 2.78 20.46
N TRP A 664 -7.90 2.65 20.24
CA TRP A 664 -8.58 1.38 20.42
C TRP A 664 -8.09 0.31 19.45
N HIS A 665 -7.89 0.66 18.17
CA HIS A 665 -7.31 -0.28 17.19
C HIS A 665 -5.90 -0.72 17.57
N LEU A 666 -5.07 0.23 18.02
CA LEU A 666 -3.71 -0.05 18.48
C LEU A 666 -3.72 -1.00 19.68
N ASP A 667 -4.58 -0.80 20.67
CA ASP A 667 -4.63 -1.64 21.86
C ASP A 667 -5.28 -3.00 21.59
N LYS A 668 -6.40 -3.01 20.86
CA LYS A 668 -7.34 -4.14 20.85
C LYS A 668 -7.38 -4.94 19.57
N ILE A 669 -7.03 -4.37 18.42
CA ILE A 669 -7.21 -5.05 17.13
C ILE A 669 -5.87 -5.45 16.50
N TYR A 670 -4.94 -4.51 16.38
CA TYR A 670 -3.67 -4.76 15.70
C TYR A 670 -2.74 -5.64 16.55
N ASN A 671 -1.79 -6.29 15.87
CA ASN A 671 -0.81 -7.20 16.47
C ASN A 671 -1.45 -8.28 17.38
N GLU A 672 -2.48 -8.95 16.87
CA GLU A 672 -3.19 -10.02 17.59
C GLU A 672 -3.79 -9.56 18.94
N GLY A 673 -4.26 -8.31 19.00
CA GLY A 673 -4.99 -7.79 20.15
C GLY A 673 -6.25 -8.61 20.46
N ILE A 674 -6.81 -8.42 21.66
CA ILE A 674 -7.92 -9.24 22.18
C ILE A 674 -9.17 -9.26 21.28
N HIS A 675 -9.36 -8.22 20.46
CA HIS A 675 -10.47 -8.06 19.52
C HIS A 675 -10.02 -8.21 18.07
N HIS A 676 -8.86 -8.82 17.78
CA HIS A 676 -8.35 -8.98 16.42
C HIS A 676 -9.38 -9.56 15.44
N ASP A 677 -10.18 -10.53 15.90
CA ASP A 677 -11.18 -11.20 15.07
C ASP A 677 -12.46 -10.40 14.86
N ILE A 678 -12.65 -9.28 15.58
CA ILE A 678 -13.89 -8.49 15.55
C ILE A 678 -14.14 -7.84 14.19
N LEU A 679 -13.08 -7.58 13.42
CA LEU A 679 -13.20 -7.07 12.06
C LEU A 679 -14.08 -7.97 11.18
N ASN A 680 -14.11 -9.28 11.47
CA ASN A 680 -14.96 -10.24 10.76
C ASN A 680 -16.45 -10.16 11.14
N SER A 681 -16.79 -9.59 12.30
CA SER A 681 -18.17 -9.45 12.77
C SER A 681 -18.77 -8.07 12.50
N ILE A 682 -17.94 -7.02 12.36
CA ILE A 682 -18.42 -5.67 12.06
C ILE A 682 -18.57 -5.39 10.56
N ILE A 683 -18.00 -6.25 9.70
CA ILE A 683 -18.13 -6.15 8.24
C ILE A 683 -19.07 -7.26 7.75
N SER A 684 -20.17 -6.89 7.10
CA SER A 684 -21.10 -7.82 6.46
C SER A 684 -21.16 -7.61 4.94
N ILE A 685 -21.51 -8.68 4.22
CA ILE A 685 -21.85 -8.61 2.79
C ILE A 685 -23.38 -8.66 2.69
N GLU A 686 -24.00 -7.51 2.47
CA GLU A 686 -25.46 -7.39 2.42
C GLU A 686 -26.05 -7.93 1.13
N LYS A 687 -25.29 -7.84 0.03
CA LYS A 687 -25.73 -8.34 -1.28
C LYS A 687 -24.57 -8.73 -2.16
N VAL A 688 -24.78 -9.77 -2.98
CA VAL A 688 -23.86 -10.20 -4.03
C VAL A 688 -24.63 -10.31 -5.34
N ILE A 689 -24.14 -9.69 -6.41
CA ILE A 689 -24.75 -9.77 -7.73
C ILE A 689 -23.71 -10.01 -8.84
N PRO A 690 -24.06 -10.70 -9.93
CA PRO A 690 -23.24 -10.71 -11.13
C PRO A 690 -23.28 -9.34 -11.81
N VAL A 691 -22.15 -8.93 -12.38
CA VAL A 691 -22.00 -7.65 -13.09
C VAL A 691 -21.39 -7.89 -14.46
N THR A 692 -21.98 -7.28 -15.48
CA THR A 692 -21.42 -7.20 -16.84
C THR A 692 -20.73 -5.86 -17.05
N SER A 693 -19.96 -5.73 -18.13
CA SER A 693 -19.37 -4.44 -18.51
C SER A 693 -20.39 -3.33 -18.72
N LYS A 694 -21.56 -3.66 -19.27
CA LYS A 694 -22.66 -2.70 -19.43
C LYS A 694 -23.18 -2.23 -18.07
N TYR A 695 -23.48 -3.16 -17.17
CA TYR A 695 -24.00 -2.83 -15.85
C TYR A 695 -22.97 -2.07 -15.00
N LEU A 696 -21.66 -2.39 -15.12
CA LEU A 696 -20.60 -1.63 -14.47
C LEU A 696 -20.59 -0.16 -14.92
N LYS A 697 -20.73 0.11 -16.22
CA LYS A 697 -20.79 1.48 -16.75
C LYS A 697 -22.00 2.23 -16.18
N GLU A 698 -23.17 1.59 -16.15
CA GLU A 698 -24.38 2.16 -15.55
C GLU A 698 -24.18 2.48 -14.06
N LEU A 699 -23.67 1.52 -13.27
CA LEU A 699 -23.35 1.69 -11.85
C LEU A 699 -22.38 2.85 -11.55
N THR A 700 -21.56 3.23 -12.53
CA THR A 700 -20.47 4.20 -12.35
C THR A 700 -20.70 5.49 -13.12
N THR A 701 -21.89 5.69 -13.67
CA THR A 701 -22.30 6.94 -14.30
C THR A 701 -22.54 8.00 -13.23
N LEU A 702 -22.15 9.25 -13.49
CA LEU A 702 -22.39 10.37 -12.56
C LEU A 702 -23.91 10.60 -12.38
N GLY A 703 -24.34 10.94 -11.16
CA GLY A 703 -25.76 11.12 -10.83
C GLY A 703 -26.56 9.82 -10.60
N VAL A 704 -25.96 8.66 -10.83
CA VAL A 704 -26.57 7.36 -10.49
C VAL A 704 -26.36 7.05 -9.01
N ASP A 705 -27.35 6.41 -8.39
CA ASP A 705 -27.28 5.86 -7.02
C ASP A 705 -26.90 4.37 -7.08
N PRO A 706 -25.60 4.01 -7.01
CA PRO A 706 -25.17 2.64 -7.22
C PRO A 706 -25.63 1.70 -6.11
N ILE A 707 -25.80 2.19 -4.87
CA ILE A 707 -26.25 1.35 -3.76
C ILE A 707 -27.72 0.99 -3.97
N ARG A 708 -28.56 1.97 -4.30
CA ARG A 708 -29.96 1.70 -4.61
C ARG A 708 -30.08 0.70 -5.76
N MET A 709 -29.34 0.90 -6.85
CA MET A 709 -29.33 -0.02 -7.99
C MET A 709 -28.97 -1.45 -7.58
N LEU A 710 -27.91 -1.62 -6.78
CA LEU A 710 -27.55 -2.93 -6.25
C LEU A 710 -28.67 -3.51 -5.41
N MET A 711 -29.21 -2.76 -4.45
CA MET A 711 -30.28 -3.23 -3.55
C MET A 711 -31.55 -3.65 -4.31
N THR A 712 -31.94 -2.91 -5.35
CA THR A 712 -33.13 -3.21 -6.16
C THR A 712 -32.89 -4.20 -7.29
N TYR A 713 -31.64 -4.65 -7.51
CA TYR A 713 -31.34 -5.64 -8.54
C TYR A 713 -32.14 -6.94 -8.30
N ILE A 714 -33.01 -7.29 -9.24
CA ILE A 714 -33.71 -8.57 -9.29
C ILE A 714 -32.94 -9.43 -10.29
N LEU A 715 -32.48 -10.60 -9.83
CA LEU A 715 -32.02 -11.64 -10.75
C LEU A 715 -33.22 -12.01 -11.60
N SER A 716 -33.26 -11.56 -12.85
CA SER A 716 -34.21 -12.11 -13.82
C SER A 716 -33.97 -13.62 -13.80
N GLU A 717 -34.98 -14.41 -13.42
CA GLU A 717 -34.92 -15.85 -13.55
C GLU A 717 -34.46 -16.11 -14.98
N ILE A 718 -33.32 -16.80 -15.10
CA ILE A 718 -32.91 -17.35 -16.38
C ILE A 718 -34.12 -18.12 -16.86
N SER A 719 -34.74 -17.66 -17.94
CA SER A 719 -35.73 -18.40 -18.69
C SER A 719 -35.15 -19.80 -18.84
N THR A 720 -35.70 -20.76 -18.09
CA THR A 720 -35.35 -22.15 -18.21
C THR A 720 -35.43 -22.45 -19.69
N LEU A 721 -34.29 -22.74 -20.31
CA LEU A 721 -34.23 -23.27 -21.65
C LEU A 721 -35.27 -24.39 -21.69
N THR A 722 -36.38 -24.15 -22.39
CA THR A 722 -37.33 -25.20 -22.76
C THR A 722 -36.48 -26.27 -23.42
N ARG A 723 -36.37 -27.40 -22.70
CA ARG A 723 -35.68 -28.60 -23.13
C ARG A 723 -36.13 -28.91 -24.56
N PRO A 724 -35.22 -29.02 -25.55
CA PRO A 724 -35.60 -29.54 -26.86
C PRO A 724 -36.16 -30.96 -26.65
N PRO A 725 -37.22 -31.36 -27.39
CA PRO A 725 -37.75 -32.71 -27.28
C PRO A 725 -36.65 -33.73 -27.58
N ILE A 726 -36.61 -34.79 -26.77
CA ILE A 726 -35.67 -35.91 -26.89
C ILE A 726 -35.89 -36.54 -28.27
N GLN A 727 -34.95 -36.35 -29.19
CA GLN A 727 -34.82 -37.24 -30.35
C GLN A 727 -34.13 -38.51 -29.87
N THR A 728 -34.87 -39.61 -29.84
CA THR A 728 -34.33 -40.97 -29.77
C THR A 728 -33.52 -41.25 -31.04
N MET A 729 -32.20 -41.30 -30.92
CA MET A 729 -31.32 -41.84 -31.96
C MET A 729 -31.08 -43.33 -31.68
N THR A 730 -31.54 -44.15 -32.63
CA THR A 730 -31.28 -45.58 -32.77
C THR A 730 -29.81 -45.82 -33.10
N ILE A 731 -29.15 -46.74 -32.39
CA ILE A 731 -27.77 -47.14 -32.65
C ILE A 731 -27.72 -47.98 -33.94
N GLN A 732 -27.06 -47.48 -34.99
CA GLN A 732 -26.60 -48.30 -36.10
C GLN A 732 -25.09 -48.55 -35.97
N THR A 733 -24.72 -49.83 -35.97
CA THR A 733 -23.37 -50.37 -35.99
C THR A 733 -22.68 -50.07 -37.31
N LEU A 734 -21.43 -49.57 -37.27
CA LEU A 734 -20.56 -49.47 -38.44
C LEU A 734 -19.16 -50.00 -38.11
N HIS A 735 -18.76 -51.01 -38.88
CA HIS A 735 -17.46 -51.69 -38.87
C HIS A 735 -16.35 -50.79 -39.42
N PHE A 736 -15.14 -50.90 -38.87
CA PHE A 736 -13.91 -50.38 -39.47
C PHE A 736 -13.08 -51.54 -40.06
N PRO A 737 -12.64 -51.47 -41.34
CA PRO A 737 -11.62 -52.36 -41.87
C PRO A 737 -10.21 -51.85 -41.54
N MET A 738 -9.34 -52.80 -41.22
CA MET A 738 -7.92 -52.65 -40.88
C MET A 738 -7.08 -52.59 -42.17
N ILE A 739 -6.30 -51.53 -42.38
CA ILE A 739 -5.27 -51.47 -43.43
C ILE A 739 -3.91 -51.25 -42.75
N ILE A 740 -3.01 -52.22 -42.94
CA ILE A 740 -1.62 -52.21 -42.51
C ILE A 740 -0.76 -51.66 -43.66
N SER A 741 0.12 -50.70 -43.37
CA SER A 741 1.24 -50.35 -44.25
C SER A 741 2.46 -49.90 -43.44
N LYS A 742 3.61 -50.52 -43.75
CA LYS A 742 4.95 -50.29 -43.17
C LYS A 742 5.61 -49.08 -43.84
N THR A 743 6.18 -48.14 -43.08
CA THR A 743 7.57 -47.61 -43.23
C THR A 743 7.87 -46.41 -42.31
N SER A 744 8.93 -46.57 -41.52
CA SER A 744 9.95 -45.62 -41.01
C SER A 744 9.71 -44.11 -40.76
N ARG A 745 10.11 -43.72 -39.53
CA ARG A 745 10.81 -42.49 -39.06
C ARG A 745 10.01 -41.20 -38.76
N ILE A 746 9.95 -40.94 -37.43
CA ILE A 746 10.10 -39.67 -36.69
C ILE A 746 9.38 -38.43 -37.25
N PHE A 747 8.28 -38.01 -36.59
CA PHE A 747 8.05 -36.62 -36.18
C PHE A 747 7.10 -36.59 -34.97
N ASN A 748 7.48 -35.81 -33.95
CA ASN A 748 6.74 -35.53 -32.72
C ASN A 748 5.55 -34.61 -33.03
N ILE A 749 4.33 -35.02 -32.67
CA ILE A 749 3.18 -34.11 -32.53
C ILE A 749 2.48 -34.44 -31.19
N HIS A 750 2.34 -33.42 -30.35
CA HIS A 750 1.33 -33.26 -29.27
C HIS A 750 -0.11 -33.58 -29.77
N PRO A 751 -1.21 -33.59 -28.97
CA PRO A 751 -1.41 -33.16 -27.57
C PRO A 751 -2.39 -34.08 -26.76
N TYR A 752 -2.82 -33.61 -25.58
CA TYR A 752 -4.03 -34.03 -24.84
C TYR A 752 -4.08 -35.39 -24.13
N ILE A 753 -3.47 -35.49 -22.94
CA ILE A 753 -4.09 -36.16 -21.77
C ILE A 753 -3.65 -35.42 -20.49
N SER A 754 -4.53 -34.62 -19.89
CA SER A 754 -4.43 -34.25 -18.47
C SER A 754 -5.76 -33.74 -17.89
N HIS A 755 -6.79 -34.60 -17.92
CA HIS A 755 -7.97 -34.42 -17.06
C HIS A 755 -8.40 -35.75 -16.44
N LEU A 756 -7.82 -36.05 -15.28
CA LEU A 756 -8.40 -36.95 -14.28
C LEU A 756 -7.92 -36.48 -12.89
N LYS A 757 -8.65 -35.53 -12.30
CA LYS A 757 -8.53 -35.18 -10.87
C LYS A 757 -9.58 -35.97 -10.10
N ILE A 758 -9.11 -36.88 -9.27
CA ILE A 758 -9.90 -37.63 -8.29
C ILE A 758 -10.35 -36.68 -7.17
N TYR A 759 -11.64 -36.73 -6.86
CA TYR A 759 -12.32 -35.96 -5.81
C TYR A 759 -11.74 -36.26 -4.41
N THR A 760 -11.25 -35.23 -3.72
CA THR A 760 -10.90 -35.26 -2.29
C THR A 760 -11.58 -34.10 -1.54
N PHE A 761 -12.90 -34.13 -1.40
CA PHE A 761 -13.65 -33.06 -0.71
C PHE A 761 -14.57 -33.49 0.46
N SER A 762 -14.58 -34.76 0.88
CA SER A 762 -15.51 -35.22 1.95
C SER A 762 -14.89 -35.46 3.35
N TYR A 763 -13.57 -35.37 3.52
CA TYR A 763 -12.94 -35.72 4.81
C TYR A 763 -12.62 -34.55 5.75
N ARG A 764 -12.52 -33.30 5.25
CA ARG A 764 -12.21 -32.13 6.12
C ARG A 764 -13.41 -31.66 6.96
N HIS A 765 -14.63 -31.78 6.45
CA HIS A 765 -15.82 -31.25 7.14
C HIS A 765 -16.23 -32.12 8.34
N LYS A 766 -16.13 -33.46 8.25
CA LYS A 766 -16.39 -34.36 9.39
C LYS A 766 -15.33 -34.26 10.49
N PHE A 767 -14.11 -33.86 10.15
CA PHE A 767 -12.98 -33.76 11.09
C PHE A 767 -13.04 -32.48 11.94
N ALA A 768 -13.48 -31.35 11.36
CA ALA A 768 -13.71 -30.11 12.10
C ALA A 768 -14.83 -30.27 13.14
N THR A 769 -15.92 -30.97 12.78
CA THR A 769 -17.05 -31.25 13.67
C THR A 769 -16.67 -32.17 14.84
N ALA A 770 -15.83 -33.19 14.60
CA ALA A 770 -15.36 -34.09 15.67
C ALA A 770 -14.42 -33.39 16.67
N THR A 771 -13.59 -32.46 16.20
CA THR A 771 -12.65 -31.70 17.04
C THR A 771 -13.37 -30.65 17.89
N SER A 772 -14.42 -30.03 17.34
CA SER A 772 -15.35 -29.14 18.05
C SER A 772 -16.15 -29.89 19.14
N LEU A 773 -16.67 -31.08 18.83
CA LEU A 773 -17.39 -31.92 19.81
C LEU A 773 -16.49 -32.40 20.96
N TYR A 774 -15.22 -32.71 20.69
CA TYR A 774 -14.27 -33.12 21.73
C TYR A 774 -13.89 -31.96 22.65
N ARG A 775 -13.68 -30.75 22.10
CA ARG A 775 -13.44 -29.52 22.88
C ARG A 775 -14.62 -29.15 23.76
N THR A 776 -15.85 -29.27 23.24
CA THR A 776 -17.07 -28.95 23.98
C THR A 776 -17.36 -29.95 25.11
N LYS A 777 -17.08 -31.24 24.90
CA LYS A 777 -17.18 -32.27 25.96
C LYS A 777 -16.10 -32.14 27.03
N LEU A 778 -14.89 -31.70 26.67
CA LEU A 778 -13.79 -31.47 27.61
C LEU A 778 -14.04 -30.19 28.43
N ALA A 779 -14.55 -29.12 27.82
CA ALA A 779 -14.94 -27.89 28.52
C ALA A 779 -16.05 -28.16 29.55
N LYS A 780 -17.09 -28.94 29.19
CA LYS A 780 -18.15 -29.36 30.14
C LYS A 780 -17.66 -30.24 31.29
N LYS A 781 -16.53 -30.95 31.15
CA LYS A 781 -15.91 -31.75 32.22
C LYS A 781 -14.99 -30.93 33.14
N ILE A 782 -14.44 -29.81 32.66
CA ILE A 782 -13.53 -28.94 33.42
C ILE A 782 -14.29 -27.85 34.17
N GLN A 783 -15.44 -27.40 33.66
CA GLN A 783 -16.25 -26.33 34.25
C GLN A 783 -16.71 -26.57 35.72
N PRO A 784 -17.00 -27.81 36.18
CA PRO A 784 -17.29 -28.10 37.59
C PRO A 784 -16.06 -28.06 38.52
N LEU A 785 -14.84 -28.21 37.97
CA LEU A 785 -13.59 -28.18 38.73
C LEU A 785 -13.12 -26.74 39.03
N ILE A 786 -13.62 -25.77 38.26
CA ILE A 786 -13.29 -24.34 38.42
C ILE A 786 -14.35 -23.62 39.27
N SER A 787 -15.57 -24.14 39.36
CA SER A 787 -16.72 -23.44 40.00
C SER A 787 -16.93 -23.73 41.49
N ASN A 788 -16.13 -24.58 42.12
CA ASN A 788 -16.25 -24.90 43.55
C ASN A 788 -14.95 -24.66 44.33
N LYS A 789 -14.71 -23.40 44.72
CA LYS A 789 -14.32 -22.94 46.08
C LYS A 789 -13.74 -21.52 46.07
N LYS A 790 -14.21 -20.70 47.02
CA LYS A 790 -13.62 -19.43 47.47
C LYS A 790 -12.11 -19.56 47.67
N LEU A 791 -11.31 -18.72 47.01
CA LEU A 791 -9.90 -18.53 47.32
C LEU A 791 -9.56 -17.03 47.31
N ASN A 792 -9.46 -16.47 48.51
CA ASN A 792 -8.76 -15.22 48.76
C ASN A 792 -7.24 -15.46 48.60
N TYR A 793 -6.52 -14.49 48.02
CA TYR A 793 -5.06 -14.47 47.81
C TYR A 793 -4.26 -14.43 49.14
N PRO A 794 -2.91 -14.64 49.19
CA PRO A 794 -1.92 -14.89 48.11
C PRO A 794 -0.97 -16.11 48.38
N SER A 795 -0.33 -16.69 47.34
CA SER A 795 1.05 -17.24 47.43
C SER A 795 1.53 -17.90 46.11
N THR A 796 2.84 -17.90 45.93
CA THR A 796 3.67 -18.46 44.85
C THR A 796 3.51 -19.95 44.53
N LYS A 797 2.60 -20.68 45.19
CA LYS A 797 2.37 -22.12 44.97
C LYS A 797 1.43 -22.44 43.79
N ASN A 798 0.60 -21.50 43.34
CA ASN A 798 -0.36 -21.75 42.24
C ASN A 798 0.28 -21.67 40.83
N THR A 799 1.37 -20.94 40.67
CA THR A 799 2.12 -20.89 39.40
C THR A 799 2.69 -22.27 39.06
N SER A 800 3.20 -22.99 40.06
CA SER A 800 3.71 -24.36 39.89
C SER A 800 2.62 -25.36 39.51
N LEU A 801 1.40 -25.19 40.02
CA LEU A 801 0.26 -26.07 39.69
C LEU A 801 -0.25 -25.83 38.26
N ILE A 802 -0.33 -24.56 37.83
CA ILE A 802 -0.72 -24.19 36.46
C ILE A 802 0.36 -24.64 35.46
N ILE A 803 1.63 -24.47 35.79
CA ILE A 803 2.76 -24.97 34.98
C ILE A 803 2.72 -26.50 34.90
N LEU A 804 2.44 -27.20 36.01
CA LEU A 804 2.32 -28.67 36.03
C LEU A 804 1.16 -29.15 35.15
N LEU A 805 0.01 -28.48 35.20
CA LEU A 805 -1.16 -28.79 34.36
C LEU A 805 -0.91 -28.54 32.87
N LEU A 806 -0.19 -27.45 32.54
CA LEU A 806 0.26 -27.17 31.17
C LEU A 806 1.29 -28.20 30.68
N LEU A 807 2.22 -28.62 31.54
CA LEU A 807 3.21 -29.67 31.21
C LEU A 807 2.52 -31.01 30.94
N VAL A 808 1.53 -31.38 31.76
CA VAL A 808 0.73 -32.61 31.57
C VAL A 808 -0.07 -32.54 30.28
N PHE A 809 -0.62 -31.37 29.92
CA PHE A 809 -1.34 -31.17 28.66
C PHE A 809 -0.42 -31.29 27.43
N VAL A 810 0.79 -30.71 27.49
CA VAL A 810 1.80 -30.79 26.43
C VAL A 810 2.34 -32.22 26.28
N ILE A 811 2.59 -32.92 27.39
CA ILE A 811 2.98 -34.34 27.38
C ILE A 811 1.88 -35.20 26.76
N ALA A 812 0.61 -34.97 27.09
CA ALA A 812 -0.51 -35.71 26.50
C ALA A 812 -0.63 -35.48 24.98
N LEU A 813 -0.41 -34.24 24.51
CA LEU A 813 -0.38 -33.90 23.08
C LEU A 813 0.80 -34.56 22.34
N LEU A 814 1.99 -34.54 22.94
CA LEU A 814 3.19 -35.18 22.38
C LEU A 814 3.06 -36.71 22.34
N THR A 815 2.49 -37.32 23.38
CA THR A 815 2.24 -38.77 23.43
C THR A 815 1.20 -39.20 22.39
N SER A 816 0.19 -38.35 22.14
CA SER A 816 -0.81 -38.55 21.08
C SER A 816 -0.19 -38.38 19.67
N TYR A 817 0.72 -37.43 19.49
CA TYR A 817 1.47 -37.22 18.24
C TYR A 817 2.42 -38.38 17.92
N VAL A 818 3.14 -38.90 18.93
CA VAL A 818 4.03 -40.06 18.78
C VAL A 818 3.22 -41.33 18.45
N LYS A 819 2.10 -41.59 19.13
CA LYS A 819 1.17 -42.69 18.77
C LYS A 819 0.64 -42.55 17.34
N ARG A 820 0.32 -41.33 16.87
CA ARG A 820 -0.13 -41.07 15.50
C ARG A 820 0.96 -41.35 14.45
N LYS A 821 2.20 -40.96 14.71
CA LYS A 821 3.33 -41.21 13.78
C LYS A 821 3.59 -42.71 13.62
N THR A 822 3.49 -43.48 14.71
CA THR A 822 3.61 -44.95 14.67
C THR A 822 2.46 -45.60 13.87
N ILE A 823 1.22 -45.11 14.01
CA ILE A 823 0.06 -45.63 13.26
C ILE A 823 0.15 -45.32 11.75
N VAL A 824 0.56 -44.11 11.38
CA VAL A 824 0.74 -43.71 9.96
C VAL A 824 1.87 -44.49 9.30
N THR A 825 2.97 -44.74 10.03
CA THR A 825 4.10 -45.53 9.52
C THR A 825 3.73 -47.01 9.34
N SER A 826 2.89 -47.56 10.22
CA SER A 826 2.33 -48.92 10.10
C SER A 826 1.31 -49.03 8.95
N LEU A 827 0.47 -48.03 8.73
CA LEU A 827 -0.48 -47.97 7.60
C LEU A 827 0.22 -47.87 6.24
N ASN A 828 1.30 -47.09 6.12
CA ASN A 828 2.09 -47.02 4.90
C ASN A 828 2.83 -48.33 4.59
N LYS A 829 3.26 -49.10 5.61
CA LYS A 829 3.81 -50.46 5.43
C LYS A 829 2.76 -51.47 4.95
N ILE A 830 1.50 -51.30 5.33
CA ILE A 830 0.39 -52.17 4.89
C ILE A 830 -0.02 -51.84 3.44
N LEU A 831 -0.04 -50.55 3.06
CA LEU A 831 -0.39 -50.10 1.71
C LEU A 831 0.66 -50.49 0.65
N HIS A 832 1.96 -50.49 1.00
CA HIS A 832 3.00 -50.93 0.07
C HIS A 832 3.00 -52.45 -0.20
N LYS A 833 2.40 -53.26 0.68
CA LYS A 833 2.33 -54.73 0.53
C LYS A 833 1.14 -55.20 -0.33
N ARG A 834 0.24 -54.29 -0.76
CA ARG A 834 -0.97 -54.59 -1.56
C ARG A 834 -0.89 -54.17 -3.04
N HIS A 835 0.18 -53.52 -3.49
CA HIS A 835 0.39 -53.16 -4.90
C HIS A 835 1.34 -54.11 -5.66
N GLY A 836 1.53 -55.32 -5.13
CA GLY A 836 2.20 -56.42 -5.83
C GLY A 836 1.33 -57.68 -5.80
N LYS A 837 0.14 -57.60 -6.39
CA LYS A 837 -0.67 -58.71 -6.93
C LYS A 837 -1.80 -58.13 -7.77
#